data_AF-A0AAU2N6G1-F1
#
_entry.id   AF-A0AAU2N6G1-F1
#
_cell.length_a   1.000
_cell.length_b   1.000
_cell.length_c   1.000
_cell.angle_alpha   90.00
_cell.angle_beta   90.00
_cell.angle_gamma   90.00
#
_symmetry.space_group_name_H-M   'P 1'
#
loop_
_entity.id
_entity.type
_entity.pdbx_description
1 polymer ?
#
loop_
_entity_poly.entity_id
_entity_poly.type
_entity_poly.pdbx_seq_one_letter_code
_entity_poly.pdbx_strand_id
1 'polypeptide(L)'
;MSAGQSAAFRATVTATGFVLDVPVIGPAEAAARAVASWQDGAELRRLPDGRWLFMLAAPVEIRADRAPGLPVVRTDRGAQAAVGADARAADAGQIAVGAGGVTAVHRMAALPDVEPAAWLDLSGLTLHRPRPVGAAEPEADPVAESLPRRPEPDLRAAAGIAPRTERARRLTEDTPAGPRRRSSSPFARRPGTRPSSGTDPLALAAVVLLVVLPLLVVAGSQGGVFHAGLLLLAFAAGPAAARLRRSHRGTAPGPEGSADAAAATTPAPEHGRSRGRARRPLFDALLARLAMRTAGPLIQGRHARYVRELTRAFEQRRWEDALRDAIRLTDGRPGGQRPWLTLGLPRRYEGALRPTPRVGVSGGASPLSGPTVHQHLAALYQRAAEELERAGRVEEAAFVLADLRGAPAEAVALLVRHRRTVQAAELAEGRDLAADLVVRLWWQAGERERAVRTAYRRAAFAPAVDRLAADDPAAARELRAAWAAHCRDSGDRLGAAEVLWADEALRPSAAADLRDAVALGGPTRSRALPYLLALGAGEATRALALAVLDSDGDPAATGRSALAAALAELPAADPAADRELATAAARALVRDGGFGTALGERDAGPRHQRLLKRADPLVAADLARPQRAARSEHSTAYTAAERPGTLPVLDAALLGSGAVLVACGQAGVRLLTADGRTKARWDVPADQLVLADHGGAALLVAGYGRVREVSRLDLVTRSVRRWTTLSARQIVPSFDGRHLITADDDGITVLDTLAPRPTVVWRELGRGERLAGRLARTPAGCTGVVVSPLPDGTQTAELWRWDLPGWELRSRSRLRPDAFRPGRSAALASGGLLAAEPQPADGPPSSTVLHWTTEGTPAGPGAGARIEGVAPHGPVADGDHWALAVPGPDGTGVLLHTGAGAGSAPTATVSFPQAGMQAPGIRRHAEAVTHWHRSGRVLATTPDGATLLAHLRVTAG
;
A
#
# COMPACT_ATOMS: atom_id res chain seq x y z
N MET A 1 -30.37 51.78 37.88
CA MET A 1 -30.28 50.31 37.76
C MET A 1 -29.12 49.85 38.64
N SER A 2 -29.42 49.06 39.68
CA SER A 2 -28.56 48.85 40.85
C SER A 2 -27.46 47.81 40.62
N ALA A 3 -26.27 48.05 41.19
CA ALA A 3 -25.07 47.19 41.14
C ALA A 3 -25.31 45.71 41.50
N GLY A 4 -26.41 45.39 42.19
CA GLY A 4 -26.82 44.01 42.51
C GLY A 4 -27.25 43.16 41.32
N GLN A 5 -27.87 43.75 40.27
CA GLN A 5 -28.25 42.99 39.07
C GLN A 5 -27.01 42.61 38.25
N SER A 6 -26.01 43.49 38.15
CA SER A 6 -24.79 43.22 37.37
C SER A 6 -23.89 42.16 38.01
N ALA A 7 -23.95 41.97 39.34
CA ALA A 7 -23.26 40.89 40.04
C ALA A 7 -23.88 39.51 39.77
N ALA A 8 -25.20 39.43 39.63
CA ALA A 8 -25.91 38.18 39.37
C ALA A 8 -25.55 37.55 38.00
N PHE A 9 -25.23 38.37 36.99
CA PHE A 9 -24.83 37.90 35.66
C PHE A 9 -23.40 37.34 35.58
N ARG A 10 -22.58 37.51 36.63
CA ARG A 10 -21.20 36.98 36.70
C ARG A 10 -21.00 35.92 37.79
N ALA A 11 -22.07 35.58 38.51
CA ALA A 11 -22.04 34.59 39.59
C ALA A 11 -22.13 33.15 39.05
N THR A 12 -21.59 32.21 39.82
CA THR A 12 -21.91 30.79 39.67
C THR A 12 -23.29 30.53 40.25
N VAL A 13 -24.17 29.90 39.48
CA VAL A 13 -25.54 29.58 39.87
C VAL A 13 -25.85 28.10 39.61
N THR A 14 -26.71 27.52 40.44
CA THR A 14 -27.27 26.17 40.21
C THR A 14 -28.46 26.30 39.28
N ALA A 15 -28.21 26.18 37.97
CA ALA A 15 -29.21 26.34 36.94
C ALA A 15 -30.10 25.08 36.84
N THR A 16 -31.41 25.27 36.90
CA THR A 16 -32.44 24.25 36.60
C THR A 16 -32.87 24.28 35.13
N GLY A 17 -32.48 25.31 34.39
CA GLY A 17 -32.80 25.51 32.99
C GLY A 17 -32.17 26.79 32.44
N PHE A 18 -32.51 27.14 31.20
CA PHE A 18 -32.02 28.32 30.50
C PHE A 18 -33.13 28.94 29.65
N VAL A 19 -33.16 30.27 29.57
CA VAL A 19 -33.96 31.00 28.58
C VAL A 19 -33.05 31.38 27.40
N LEU A 20 -33.36 30.89 26.22
CA LEU A 20 -32.65 31.15 24.97
C LEU A 20 -33.37 32.24 24.19
N ASP A 21 -32.65 33.31 23.86
CA ASP A 21 -33.21 34.47 23.14
C ASP A 21 -33.20 34.25 21.61
N VAL A 22 -34.10 33.38 21.15
CA VAL A 22 -34.20 32.97 19.73
C VAL A 22 -34.37 34.13 18.75
N PRO A 23 -35.18 35.18 19.04
CA PRO A 23 -35.26 36.35 18.17
C PRO A 23 -33.92 37.05 17.93
N VAL A 24 -32.98 36.95 18.88
CA VAL A 24 -31.65 37.59 18.79
C VAL A 24 -30.61 36.65 18.16
N ILE A 25 -30.53 35.41 18.64
CA ILE A 25 -29.47 34.47 18.21
C ILE A 25 -29.84 33.65 16.97
N GLY A 26 -31.12 33.64 16.60
CA GLY A 26 -31.67 32.82 15.52
C GLY A 26 -31.96 31.36 15.95
N PRO A 27 -32.88 30.68 15.23
CA PRO A 27 -33.33 29.33 15.60
C PRO A 27 -32.25 28.26 15.49
N ALA A 28 -31.32 28.38 14.54
CA ALA A 28 -30.24 27.40 14.34
C ALA A 28 -29.24 27.40 15.50
N GLU A 29 -28.81 28.58 15.95
CA GLU A 29 -27.90 28.75 17.09
C GLU A 29 -28.58 28.33 18.40
N ALA A 30 -29.86 28.69 18.59
CA ALA A 30 -30.64 28.24 19.74
C ALA A 30 -30.77 26.71 19.80
N ALA A 31 -31.05 26.06 18.67
CA ALA A 31 -31.10 24.61 18.57
C ALA A 31 -29.74 23.97 18.90
N ALA A 32 -28.64 24.50 18.35
CA ALA A 32 -27.29 24.01 18.65
C ALA A 32 -26.95 24.08 20.14
N ARG A 33 -27.29 25.19 20.81
CA ARG A 33 -27.06 25.37 22.26
C ARG A 33 -27.92 24.44 23.12
N ALA A 34 -29.18 24.24 22.75
CA ALA A 34 -30.08 23.31 23.44
C ALA A 34 -29.58 21.87 23.31
N VAL A 35 -29.23 21.42 22.10
CA VAL A 35 -28.71 20.07 21.84
C VAL A 35 -27.38 19.84 22.58
N ALA A 36 -26.48 20.83 22.59
CA ALA A 36 -25.19 20.73 23.29
C ALA A 36 -25.33 20.57 24.81
N SER A 37 -26.45 21.01 25.38
CA SER A 37 -26.72 20.98 26.83
C SER A 37 -27.83 19.98 27.20
N TRP A 38 -28.24 19.12 26.27
CA TRP A 38 -29.36 18.19 26.42
C TRP A 38 -29.06 17.10 27.47
N GLN A 39 -30.06 16.81 28.31
CA GLN A 39 -30.03 15.73 29.30
C GLN A 39 -31.23 14.80 29.07
N ASP A 40 -31.08 13.52 29.43
CA ASP A 40 -32.21 12.58 29.34
C ASP A 40 -33.34 13.02 30.30
N GLY A 41 -34.53 13.29 29.75
CA GLY A 41 -35.65 13.89 30.47
C GLY A 41 -35.70 15.43 30.49
N ALA A 42 -34.83 16.13 29.73
CA ALA A 42 -34.93 17.58 29.56
C ALA A 42 -36.16 17.99 28.71
N GLU A 43 -36.72 19.17 28.97
CA GLU A 43 -37.89 19.70 28.26
C GLU A 43 -37.55 21.03 27.58
N LEU A 44 -38.12 21.28 26.40
CA LEU A 44 -37.94 22.54 25.69
C LEU A 44 -39.28 23.14 25.29
N ARG A 45 -39.58 24.32 25.79
CA ARG A 45 -40.88 24.98 25.57
C ARG A 45 -40.71 26.36 24.94
N ARG A 46 -41.72 26.84 24.22
CA ARG A 46 -41.71 28.18 23.60
C ARG A 46 -42.46 29.19 24.45
N LEU A 47 -41.81 30.31 24.79
CA LEU A 47 -42.44 31.45 25.44
C LEU A 47 -43.25 32.29 24.43
N PRO A 48 -44.27 33.06 24.87
CA PRO A 48 -45.13 33.86 23.98
C PRO A 48 -44.39 34.93 23.17
N ASP A 49 -43.22 35.37 23.64
CA ASP A 49 -42.36 36.37 23.00
C ASP A 49 -41.37 35.77 21.99
N GLY A 50 -41.45 34.47 21.73
CA GLY A 50 -40.60 33.75 20.78
C GLY A 50 -39.30 33.21 21.38
N ARG A 51 -38.97 33.53 22.64
CA ARG A 51 -37.84 32.91 23.35
C ARG A 51 -38.13 31.45 23.69
N TRP A 52 -37.09 30.65 23.89
CA TRP A 52 -37.25 29.25 24.31
C TRP A 52 -36.86 29.08 25.78
N LEU A 53 -37.67 28.31 26.50
CA LEU A 53 -37.39 27.86 27.85
C LEU A 53 -36.89 26.41 27.78
N PHE A 54 -35.62 26.20 28.09
CA PHE A 54 -34.98 24.90 28.13
C PHE A 54 -34.81 24.45 29.59
N MET A 55 -35.52 23.42 30.03
CA MET A 55 -35.47 22.87 31.38
C MET A 55 -34.59 21.62 31.42
N LEU A 56 -33.65 21.58 32.36
CA LEU A 56 -32.75 20.44 32.55
C LEU A 56 -33.42 19.36 33.41
N ALA A 57 -33.05 18.09 33.17
CA ALA A 57 -33.49 16.97 34.01
C ALA A 57 -32.84 17.00 35.41
N ALA A 58 -31.56 17.38 35.47
CA ALA A 58 -30.79 17.58 36.69
C ALA A 58 -30.17 18.99 36.71
N PRO A 59 -30.22 19.71 37.86
CA PRO A 59 -29.61 21.03 37.97
C PRO A 59 -28.08 20.97 37.79
N VAL A 60 -27.50 22.01 37.18
CA VAL A 60 -26.06 22.11 36.90
C VAL A 60 -25.49 23.41 37.48
N GLU A 61 -24.32 23.33 38.12
CA GLU A 61 -23.58 24.53 38.51
C GLU A 61 -22.86 25.15 37.32
N ILE A 62 -23.17 26.41 37.03
CA ILE A 62 -22.59 27.11 35.89
C ILE A 62 -22.42 28.60 36.20
N ARG A 63 -21.37 29.20 35.65
CA ARG A 63 -21.25 30.66 35.66
C ARG A 63 -22.24 31.28 34.67
N ALA A 64 -23.04 32.23 35.14
CA ALA A 64 -24.10 32.85 34.34
C ALA A 64 -23.58 33.51 33.04
N ASP A 65 -22.34 34.02 33.04
CA ASP A 65 -21.70 34.64 31.87
C ASP A 65 -21.20 33.64 30.81
N ARG A 66 -21.15 32.34 31.14
CA ARG A 66 -20.76 31.25 30.24
C ARG A 66 -21.89 30.28 29.93
N ALA A 67 -23.10 30.58 30.39
CA ALA A 67 -24.26 29.74 30.19
C ALA A 67 -24.75 29.79 28.73
N PRO A 68 -25.36 28.70 28.22
CA PRO A 68 -25.91 28.65 26.86
C PRO A 68 -27.04 29.66 26.63
N GLY A 69 -27.74 30.02 27.69
CA GLY A 69 -28.74 31.09 27.74
C GLY A 69 -28.81 31.71 29.12
N LEU A 70 -29.81 32.55 29.35
CA LEU A 70 -30.03 33.16 30.66
C LEU A 70 -30.42 32.06 31.67
N PRO A 71 -29.65 31.81 32.73
CA PRO A 71 -29.95 30.71 33.65
C PRO A 71 -31.29 30.90 34.35
N VAL A 72 -31.98 29.78 34.55
CA VAL A 72 -33.19 29.67 35.38
C VAL A 72 -32.80 28.99 36.67
N VAL A 73 -33.22 29.55 37.79
CA VAL A 73 -32.97 29.01 39.13
C VAL A 73 -34.28 28.68 39.83
N ARG A 74 -34.26 27.64 40.65
CA ARG A 74 -35.39 27.29 41.52
C ARG A 74 -35.34 28.16 42.77
N THR A 75 -36.45 28.83 43.06
CA THR A 75 -36.64 29.66 44.25
C THR A 75 -37.01 28.80 45.46
N ASP A 76 -36.89 29.37 46.67
CA ASP A 76 -37.26 28.70 47.93
C ASP A 76 -38.75 28.30 48.00
N ARG A 77 -39.60 28.97 47.20
CA ARG A 77 -41.04 28.68 47.07
C ARG A 77 -41.36 27.62 45.99
N GLY A 78 -40.34 27.03 45.37
CA GLY A 78 -40.51 26.02 44.31
C GLY A 78 -40.87 26.59 42.93
N ALA A 79 -40.96 27.91 42.78
CA ALA A 79 -41.11 28.58 41.48
C ALA A 79 -39.78 28.63 40.72
N GLN A 80 -39.84 28.74 39.39
CA GLN A 80 -38.66 28.92 38.54
C GLN A 80 -38.50 30.41 38.20
N ALA A 81 -37.28 30.94 38.22
CA ALA A 81 -37.04 32.34 37.86
C ALA A 81 -35.76 32.48 37.03
N ALA A 82 -35.84 33.19 35.90
CA ALA A 82 -34.66 33.57 35.16
C ALA A 82 -33.83 34.57 35.96
N VAL A 83 -32.50 34.45 35.93
CA VAL A 83 -31.59 35.35 36.64
C VAL A 83 -31.88 36.80 36.23
N GLY A 84 -32.21 37.65 37.22
CA GLY A 84 -32.59 39.05 37.02
C GLY A 84 -34.10 39.35 36.97
N ALA A 85 -34.96 38.32 36.95
CA ALA A 85 -36.42 38.46 37.09
C ALA A 85 -36.85 38.54 38.56
N ASP A 86 -38.02 39.13 38.84
CA ASP A 86 -38.59 39.13 40.19
C ASP A 86 -39.15 37.74 40.56
N ALA A 87 -38.35 36.99 41.32
CA ALA A 87 -38.67 35.66 41.81
C ALA A 87 -39.94 35.61 42.70
N ARG A 88 -40.39 36.73 43.29
CA ARG A 88 -41.59 36.77 44.13
C ARG A 88 -42.89 36.75 43.34
N ALA A 89 -42.82 37.00 42.04
CA ALA A 89 -43.98 37.11 41.16
C ALA A 89 -44.52 35.74 40.69
N ALA A 90 -43.76 34.65 40.84
CA ALA A 90 -44.13 33.32 40.36
C ALA A 90 -44.34 32.32 41.51
N ASP A 91 -45.32 31.44 41.35
CA ASP A 91 -45.60 30.31 42.24
C ASP A 91 -45.06 28.97 41.65
N ALA A 92 -45.14 27.89 42.43
CA ALA A 92 -44.73 26.56 41.98
C ALA A 92 -45.42 26.16 40.66
N GLY A 93 -44.63 25.66 39.69
CA GLY A 93 -45.10 25.34 38.33
C GLY A 93 -45.22 26.54 37.38
N GLN A 94 -44.82 27.73 37.83
CA GLN A 94 -44.68 28.92 37.00
C GLN A 94 -43.21 29.32 36.86
N ILE A 95 -42.94 30.11 35.81
CA ILE A 95 -41.66 30.73 35.56
C ILE A 95 -41.78 32.24 35.45
N ALA A 96 -40.92 32.96 36.18
CA ALA A 96 -40.73 34.41 36.06
C ALA A 96 -39.59 34.71 35.07
N VAL A 97 -39.85 35.52 34.04
CA VAL A 97 -38.87 35.91 33.03
C VAL A 97 -38.90 37.43 32.83
N GLY A 98 -37.74 38.08 32.82
CA GLY A 98 -37.64 39.50 32.51
C GLY A 98 -37.77 39.78 31.01
N ALA A 99 -38.57 40.77 30.63
CA ALA A 99 -38.66 41.32 29.27
C ALA A 99 -38.85 42.85 29.36
N GLY A 100 -37.95 43.64 28.74
CA GLY A 100 -38.09 45.10 28.70
C GLY A 100 -38.15 45.80 30.06
N GLY A 101 -37.56 45.22 31.11
CA GLY A 101 -37.61 45.74 32.48
C GLY A 101 -38.86 45.35 33.28
N VAL A 102 -39.79 44.59 32.69
CA VAL A 102 -40.98 44.04 33.35
C VAL A 102 -40.79 42.54 33.56
N THR A 103 -41.23 42.01 34.71
CA THR A 103 -41.24 40.57 34.97
C THR A 103 -42.56 39.99 34.47
N ALA A 104 -42.50 39.10 33.49
CA ALA A 104 -43.63 38.32 33.01
C ALA A 104 -43.64 36.94 33.67
N VAL A 105 -44.84 36.44 33.99
CA VAL A 105 -45.03 35.15 34.66
C VAL A 105 -45.81 34.22 33.73
N HIS A 106 -45.28 33.02 33.52
CA HIS A 106 -45.88 32.03 32.63
C HIS A 106 -46.06 30.70 33.36
N ARG A 107 -47.20 30.03 33.14
CA ARG A 107 -47.41 28.66 33.61
C ARG A 107 -46.68 27.70 32.69
N MET A 108 -45.70 26.97 33.22
CA MET A 108 -44.82 26.12 32.40
C MET A 108 -45.62 25.06 31.62
N ALA A 109 -46.60 24.43 32.27
CA ALA A 109 -47.46 23.41 31.67
C ALA A 109 -48.30 23.90 30.48
N ALA A 110 -48.56 25.22 30.38
CA ALA A 110 -49.35 25.81 29.31
C ALA A 110 -48.49 26.29 28.12
N LEU A 111 -47.16 26.24 28.24
CA LEU A 111 -46.26 26.62 27.16
C LEU A 111 -46.17 25.51 26.11
N PRO A 112 -46.24 25.83 24.80
CA PRO A 112 -46.07 24.86 23.73
C PRO A 112 -44.72 24.16 23.79
N ASP A 113 -44.72 22.85 23.59
CA ASP A 113 -43.50 22.05 23.48
C ASP A 113 -42.81 22.29 22.12
N VAL A 114 -41.48 22.25 22.11
CA VAL A 114 -40.64 22.39 20.92
C VAL A 114 -39.95 21.06 20.69
N GLU A 115 -40.38 20.33 19.67
CA GLU A 115 -39.85 19.00 19.37
C GLU A 115 -38.43 19.08 18.78
N PRO A 116 -37.38 18.66 19.52
CA PRO A 116 -35.99 18.76 19.05
C PRO A 116 -35.64 17.65 18.05
N ALA A 117 -36.45 16.59 17.96
CA ALA A 117 -36.18 15.43 17.11
C ALA A 117 -36.05 15.80 15.63
N ALA A 118 -36.80 16.82 15.18
CA ALA A 118 -36.73 17.33 13.81
C ALA A 118 -35.40 18.02 13.45
N TRP A 119 -34.57 18.36 14.44
CA TRP A 119 -33.24 18.96 14.22
C TRP A 119 -32.15 17.90 14.02
N LEU A 120 -32.44 16.66 14.40
CA LEU A 120 -31.49 15.55 14.31
C LEU A 120 -31.67 14.88 12.95
N ASP A 121 -30.68 15.04 12.08
CA ASP A 121 -30.59 14.25 10.86
C ASP A 121 -30.16 12.82 11.21
N LEU A 122 -31.15 11.93 11.34
CA LEU A 122 -30.92 10.51 11.61
C LEU A 122 -30.67 9.70 10.32
N SER A 123 -30.73 10.31 9.13
CA SER A 123 -30.59 9.59 7.86
C SER A 123 -29.19 8.96 7.70
N GLY A 124 -28.18 9.50 8.39
CA GLY A 124 -26.81 8.96 8.45
C GLY A 124 -26.57 7.95 9.58
N LEU A 125 -27.51 7.74 10.50
CA LEU A 125 -27.34 6.86 11.65
C LEU A 125 -27.63 5.40 11.27
N THR A 126 -26.57 4.60 11.14
CA THR A 126 -26.71 3.15 10.94
C THR A 126 -26.92 2.47 12.28
N LEU A 127 -28.14 1.98 12.53
CA LEU A 127 -28.45 1.15 13.71
C LEU A 127 -27.84 -0.25 13.52
N HIS A 128 -26.69 -0.50 14.14
CA HIS A 128 -26.10 -1.83 14.21
C HIS A 128 -26.79 -2.65 15.29
N ARG A 129 -27.72 -3.54 14.91
CA ARG A 129 -28.22 -4.55 15.84
C ARG A 129 -27.14 -5.62 16.07
N PRO A 130 -26.68 -5.85 17.30
CA PRO A 130 -25.72 -6.91 17.58
C PRO A 130 -26.30 -8.25 17.11
N ARG A 131 -25.49 -9.03 16.38
CA ARG A 131 -25.94 -10.34 15.88
C ARG A 131 -26.00 -11.34 17.04
N PRO A 132 -27.06 -12.17 17.11
CA PRO A 132 -27.09 -13.31 18.00
C PRO A 132 -25.90 -14.24 17.75
N VAL A 133 -25.36 -14.82 18.82
CA VAL A 133 -24.33 -15.86 18.72
C VAL A 133 -24.92 -17.06 17.96
N GLY A 134 -24.25 -17.49 16.88
CA GLY A 134 -24.71 -18.59 16.01
C GLY A 134 -25.61 -18.19 14.84
N ALA A 135 -25.87 -16.90 14.63
CA ALA A 135 -26.52 -16.41 13.41
C ALA A 135 -25.68 -16.77 12.16
N ALA A 136 -26.35 -16.98 11.02
CA ALA A 136 -25.69 -17.26 9.76
C ALA A 136 -24.68 -16.17 9.37
N GLU A 137 -23.56 -16.58 8.78
CA GLU A 137 -22.57 -15.63 8.24
C GLU A 137 -23.24 -14.72 7.21
N PRO A 138 -22.90 -13.42 7.19
CA PRO A 138 -23.43 -12.52 6.18
C PRO A 138 -22.99 -12.96 4.77
N GLU A 139 -23.87 -12.81 3.80
CA GLU A 139 -23.53 -13.05 2.40
C GLU A 139 -22.53 -11.98 1.93
N ALA A 140 -21.48 -12.43 1.22
CA ALA A 140 -20.50 -11.52 0.67
C ALA A 140 -21.08 -10.77 -0.54
N ASP A 141 -20.85 -9.46 -0.62
CA ASP A 141 -21.28 -8.68 -1.76
C ASP A 141 -20.53 -9.12 -3.03
N PRO A 142 -21.18 -9.13 -4.20
CA PRO A 142 -20.52 -9.48 -5.45
C PRO A 142 -19.41 -8.46 -5.77
N VAL A 143 -18.19 -8.96 -5.96
CA VAL A 143 -17.03 -8.14 -6.29
C VAL A 143 -17.02 -7.84 -7.79
N ALA A 144 -17.02 -6.55 -8.15
CA ALA A 144 -16.92 -6.09 -9.53
C ALA A 144 -15.47 -6.16 -10.03
N GLU A 145 -15.27 -6.60 -11.27
CA GLU A 145 -13.93 -6.67 -11.87
C GLU A 145 -13.72 -5.49 -12.84
N SER A 146 -12.81 -4.57 -12.52
CA SER A 146 -12.45 -3.45 -13.42
C SER A 146 -11.25 -3.75 -14.30
N LEU A 147 -10.62 -4.92 -14.13
CA LEU A 147 -9.51 -5.35 -14.95
C LEU A 147 -10.03 -5.76 -16.34
N PRO A 148 -9.45 -5.24 -17.44
CA PRO A 148 -9.75 -5.80 -18.75
C PRO A 148 -9.28 -7.25 -18.77
N ARG A 149 -10.21 -8.18 -19.07
CA ARG A 149 -9.89 -9.61 -19.21
C ARG A 149 -8.71 -9.77 -20.17
N ARG A 150 -7.58 -10.25 -19.67
CA ARG A 150 -6.50 -10.72 -20.53
C ARG A 150 -7.07 -11.95 -21.25
N PRO A 151 -7.15 -11.98 -22.59
CA PRO A 151 -7.54 -13.20 -23.27
C PRO A 151 -6.53 -14.27 -22.86
N GLU A 152 -7.02 -15.32 -22.20
CA GLU A 152 -6.18 -16.48 -21.94
C GLU A 152 -5.72 -17.02 -23.30
N PRO A 153 -4.41 -17.23 -23.51
CA PRO A 153 -3.96 -17.79 -24.76
C PRO A 153 -4.63 -19.15 -24.91
N ASP A 154 -5.39 -19.33 -25.99
CA ASP A 154 -5.84 -20.65 -26.38
C ASP A 154 -4.58 -21.45 -26.76
N LEU A 155 -4.01 -22.14 -25.77
CA LEU A 155 -2.81 -22.95 -25.92
C LEU A 155 -3.02 -24.06 -26.96
N ARG A 156 -4.28 -24.45 -27.21
CA ARG A 156 -4.66 -25.46 -28.21
C ARG A 156 -4.56 -24.87 -29.61
N ALA A 157 -5.17 -23.69 -29.84
CA ALA A 157 -5.02 -22.96 -31.10
C ALA A 157 -3.56 -22.55 -31.36
N ALA A 158 -2.84 -22.10 -30.32
CA ALA A 158 -1.42 -21.74 -30.40
C ALA A 158 -0.51 -22.95 -30.66
N ALA A 159 -0.95 -24.16 -30.32
CA ALA A 159 -0.27 -25.42 -30.62
C ALA A 159 -0.76 -26.09 -31.93
N GLY A 160 -1.67 -25.46 -32.67
CA GLY A 160 -2.22 -26.02 -33.92
C GLY A 160 -3.12 -27.23 -33.72
N ILE A 161 -3.65 -27.43 -32.51
CA ILE A 161 -4.55 -28.53 -32.19
C ILE A 161 -5.98 -28.10 -32.52
N ALA A 162 -6.74 -28.95 -33.21
CA ALA A 162 -8.11 -28.65 -33.60
C ALA A 162 -9.02 -28.35 -32.39
N PRO A 163 -10.01 -27.45 -32.53
CA PRO A 163 -10.97 -27.15 -31.46
C PRO A 163 -11.71 -28.41 -31.00
N ARG A 164 -12.12 -28.44 -29.73
CA ARG A 164 -12.85 -29.58 -29.17
C ARG A 164 -14.14 -29.80 -29.94
N THR A 165 -14.45 -31.06 -30.26
CA THR A 165 -15.75 -31.43 -30.82
C THR A 165 -16.86 -31.15 -29.80
N GLU A 166 -18.03 -30.76 -30.29
CA GLU A 166 -19.21 -30.42 -29.45
C GLU A 166 -19.57 -31.54 -28.47
N ARG A 167 -19.33 -32.81 -28.84
CA ARG A 167 -19.52 -33.98 -27.98
C ARG A 167 -18.56 -34.00 -26.78
N ALA A 168 -17.30 -33.61 -26.96
CA ALA A 168 -16.30 -33.52 -25.89
C ALA A 168 -16.54 -32.31 -24.98
N ARG A 169 -17.11 -31.23 -25.53
CA ARG A 169 -17.51 -30.03 -24.78
C ARG A 169 -18.67 -30.34 -23.83
N ARG A 170 -19.72 -31.01 -24.31
CA ARG A 170 -20.86 -31.45 -23.48
C ARG A 170 -20.46 -32.42 -22.36
N LEU A 171 -19.55 -33.35 -22.64
CA LEU A 171 -19.00 -34.28 -21.63
C LEU A 171 -18.17 -33.60 -20.53
N THR A 172 -17.77 -32.33 -20.71
CA THR A 172 -16.99 -31.56 -19.71
C THR A 172 -17.75 -30.38 -19.11
N GLU A 173 -18.79 -29.87 -19.76
CA GLU A 173 -19.67 -28.81 -19.24
C GLU A 173 -20.69 -29.33 -18.21
N ASP A 174 -21.10 -30.62 -18.28
CA ASP A 174 -22.05 -31.23 -17.33
C ASP A 174 -21.44 -31.66 -15.98
N THR A 175 -20.20 -31.24 -15.66
CA THR A 175 -19.63 -31.47 -14.32
C THR A 175 -19.69 -30.17 -13.52
N PRO A 176 -20.62 -30.00 -12.57
CA PRO A 176 -20.61 -28.84 -11.70
C PRO A 176 -19.31 -28.84 -10.88
N ALA A 177 -18.66 -27.67 -10.81
CA ALA A 177 -17.43 -27.46 -10.06
C ALA A 177 -17.67 -27.59 -8.54
N GLY A 178 -17.73 -28.83 -8.04
CA GLY A 178 -17.71 -29.14 -6.61
C GLY A 178 -16.29 -29.28 -6.06
N PRO A 179 -16.08 -29.09 -4.74
CA PRO A 179 -14.76 -29.13 -4.14
C PRO A 179 -14.18 -30.54 -4.28
N ARG A 180 -13.04 -30.64 -4.97
CA ARG A 180 -12.33 -31.90 -5.21
C ARG A 180 -11.87 -32.51 -3.89
N ARG A 181 -12.70 -33.38 -3.31
CA ARG A 181 -12.27 -34.35 -2.30
C ARG A 181 -11.26 -35.28 -2.96
N ARG A 182 -10.03 -35.29 -2.43
CA ARG A 182 -9.00 -36.28 -2.76
C ARG A 182 -9.51 -37.65 -2.34
N SER A 183 -9.79 -38.52 -3.32
CA SER A 183 -9.99 -39.94 -3.06
C SER A 183 -8.62 -40.60 -2.89
N SER A 184 -8.27 -40.95 -1.66
CA SER A 184 -7.23 -41.94 -1.37
C SER A 184 -7.75 -43.32 -1.79
N SER A 185 -7.12 -43.93 -2.80
CA SER A 185 -7.28 -45.37 -3.04
C SER A 185 -6.33 -46.13 -2.09
N PRO A 186 -6.82 -47.12 -1.33
CA PRO A 186 -6.04 -47.94 -0.44
C PRO A 186 -5.65 -49.24 -1.16
N PHE A 187 -4.39 -49.37 -1.58
CA PHE A 187 -3.79 -50.70 -1.69
C PHE A 187 -2.42 -50.68 -1.02
N ALA A 188 -2.41 -51.37 0.11
CA ALA A 188 -1.25 -51.60 0.95
C ALA A 188 -0.20 -52.45 0.22
N ARG A 189 1.08 -52.17 0.48
CA ARG A 189 2.02 -53.22 0.90
C ARG A 189 3.22 -52.65 1.65
N ARG A 190 3.61 -53.47 2.62
CA ARG A 190 4.59 -53.35 3.70
C ARG A 190 6.05 -53.30 3.20
N PRO A 191 7.01 -53.03 4.11
CA PRO A 191 8.32 -52.47 3.80
C PRO A 191 9.35 -53.55 3.46
N GLY A 192 10.39 -53.15 2.73
CA GLY A 192 11.54 -54.02 2.50
C GLY A 192 12.59 -53.39 1.62
N THR A 193 13.75 -53.15 2.23
CA THR A 193 15.10 -53.31 1.67
C THR A 193 15.51 -52.43 0.47
N ARG A 194 16.49 -51.57 0.75
CA ARG A 194 17.38 -50.92 -0.23
C ARG A 194 17.92 -51.96 -1.23
N PRO A 195 18.14 -51.55 -2.49
CA PRO A 195 19.35 -51.97 -3.16
C PRO A 195 20.18 -50.81 -3.71
N SER A 196 21.46 -51.08 -3.65
CA SER A 196 22.61 -50.41 -4.22
C SER A 196 22.57 -50.31 -5.74
N SER A 197 23.32 -49.32 -6.21
CA SER A 197 23.82 -49.12 -7.57
C SER A 197 24.24 -50.40 -8.31
N GLY A 198 23.66 -50.60 -9.48
CA GLY A 198 24.12 -51.54 -10.50
C GLY A 198 23.27 -51.35 -11.76
N THR A 199 23.73 -50.52 -12.69
CA THR A 199 23.12 -50.47 -14.04
C THR A 199 23.61 -51.68 -14.81
N ASP A 200 22.69 -52.60 -15.11
CA ASP A 200 22.93 -53.76 -15.97
C ASP A 200 23.42 -53.34 -17.37
N PRO A 201 24.55 -53.87 -17.86
CA PRO A 201 25.13 -53.52 -19.17
C PRO A 201 24.32 -54.04 -20.38
N LEU A 202 23.31 -54.87 -20.15
CA LEU A 202 22.51 -55.50 -21.21
C LEU A 202 21.46 -54.56 -21.83
N ALA A 203 20.97 -53.56 -21.10
CA ALA A 203 20.02 -52.57 -21.63
C ALA A 203 20.69 -51.57 -22.59
N LEU A 204 21.99 -51.30 -22.41
CA LEU A 204 22.76 -50.41 -23.27
C LEU A 204 23.13 -51.08 -24.60
N ALA A 205 23.38 -52.40 -24.59
CA ALA A 205 23.71 -53.17 -25.79
C ALA A 205 22.53 -53.27 -26.78
N ALA A 206 21.29 -53.37 -26.28
CA ALA A 206 20.10 -53.42 -27.12
C ALA A 206 19.81 -52.10 -27.86
N VAL A 207 20.08 -50.95 -27.21
CA VAL A 207 19.88 -49.62 -27.82
C VAL A 207 20.95 -49.34 -28.89
N VAL A 208 22.19 -49.80 -28.68
CA VAL A 208 23.27 -49.67 -29.66
C VAL A 208 22.99 -50.51 -30.91
N LEU A 209 22.45 -51.74 -30.75
CA LEU A 209 22.11 -52.59 -31.89
C LEU A 209 20.97 -51.99 -32.75
N LEU A 210 19.99 -51.33 -32.13
CA LEU A 210 18.83 -50.74 -32.81
C LEU A 210 19.17 -49.46 -33.59
N VAL A 211 20.24 -48.75 -33.19
CA VAL A 211 20.68 -47.48 -33.83
C VAL A 211 21.81 -47.72 -34.84
N VAL A 212 22.69 -48.70 -34.62
CA VAL A 212 23.87 -48.94 -35.47
C VAL A 212 23.54 -49.82 -36.69
N LEU A 213 22.60 -50.76 -36.57
CA LEU A 213 22.23 -51.66 -37.67
C LEU A 213 21.59 -50.93 -38.89
N PRO A 214 20.69 -49.94 -38.71
CA PRO A 214 20.18 -49.14 -39.83
C PRO A 214 21.28 -48.26 -40.44
N LEU A 215 22.22 -47.77 -39.63
CA LEU A 215 23.30 -46.89 -40.06
C LEU A 215 24.33 -47.63 -40.94
N LEU A 216 24.57 -48.92 -40.66
CA LEU A 216 25.46 -49.78 -41.47
C LEU A 216 24.85 -50.17 -42.82
N VAL A 217 23.53 -50.37 -42.89
CA VAL A 217 22.82 -50.67 -44.15
C VAL A 217 22.81 -49.44 -45.08
N VAL A 218 22.70 -48.24 -44.53
CA VAL A 218 22.78 -46.99 -45.31
C VAL A 218 24.21 -46.70 -45.77
N ALA A 219 25.22 -46.96 -44.94
CA ALA A 219 26.63 -46.76 -45.30
C ALA A 219 27.16 -47.76 -46.34
N GLY A 220 26.61 -48.98 -46.40
CA GLY A 220 26.98 -49.98 -47.42
C GLY A 220 26.49 -49.65 -48.85
N SER A 221 25.51 -48.75 -48.99
CA SER A 221 24.92 -48.39 -50.29
C SER A 221 25.65 -47.26 -51.04
N GLN A 222 26.65 -46.64 -50.42
CA GLN A 222 27.48 -45.58 -51.03
C GLN A 222 28.98 -45.85 -50.82
N GLY A 223 29.49 -46.96 -51.40
CA GLY A 223 30.86 -47.09 -51.92
C GLY A 223 32.07 -46.56 -51.11
N GLY A 224 32.05 -46.57 -49.78
CA GLY A 224 33.13 -46.01 -48.94
C GLY A 224 33.59 -46.95 -47.84
N VAL A 225 34.48 -47.91 -48.16
CA VAL A 225 34.98 -48.94 -47.21
C VAL A 225 35.87 -48.36 -46.08
N PHE A 226 36.23 -47.07 -46.12
CA PHE A 226 37.11 -46.44 -45.11
C PHE A 226 36.42 -45.89 -43.85
N HIS A 227 35.09 -45.73 -43.83
CA HIS A 227 34.40 -45.09 -42.69
C HIS A 227 33.83 -46.06 -41.64
N ALA A 228 33.74 -47.36 -41.94
CA ALA A 228 33.30 -48.38 -40.98
C ALA A 228 34.38 -48.72 -39.92
N GLY A 229 35.67 -48.65 -40.28
CA GLY A 229 36.78 -48.97 -39.37
C GLY A 229 37.06 -47.93 -38.29
N LEU A 230 36.78 -46.65 -38.55
CA LEU A 230 37.05 -45.55 -37.60
C LEU A 230 36.00 -45.48 -36.46
N LEU A 231 34.76 -45.91 -36.74
CA LEU A 231 33.66 -45.96 -35.76
C LEU A 231 33.83 -47.10 -34.73
N LEU A 232 34.45 -48.22 -35.13
CA LEU A 232 34.79 -49.34 -34.25
C LEU A 232 35.97 -49.03 -33.31
N LEU A 233 36.95 -48.25 -33.76
CA LEU A 233 38.14 -47.87 -32.97
C LEU A 233 37.86 -46.80 -31.90
N ALA A 234 36.91 -45.89 -32.15
CA ALA A 234 36.53 -44.86 -31.18
C ALA A 234 35.69 -45.39 -29.99
N PHE A 235 35.03 -46.54 -30.14
CA PHE A 235 34.17 -47.12 -29.11
C PHE A 235 34.88 -48.12 -28.18
N ALA A 236 36.05 -48.64 -28.57
CA ALA A 236 36.84 -49.57 -27.75
C ALA A 236 37.85 -48.89 -26.79
N ALA A 237 38.15 -47.60 -26.96
CA ALA A 237 39.19 -46.89 -26.19
C ALA A 237 38.67 -45.94 -25.09
N GLY A 238 37.35 -45.93 -24.82
CA GLY A 238 36.71 -45.03 -23.84
C GLY A 238 36.83 -45.43 -22.35
N PRO A 239 36.81 -46.72 -21.96
CA PRO A 239 36.77 -47.06 -20.53
C PRO A 239 38.13 -47.14 -19.82
N ALA A 240 39.26 -47.06 -20.53
CA ALA A 240 40.59 -47.31 -19.96
C ALA A 240 41.32 -46.07 -19.40
N ALA A 241 40.89 -44.84 -19.72
CA ALA A 241 41.61 -43.62 -19.34
C ALA A 241 41.09 -42.92 -18.05
N ALA A 242 40.04 -43.44 -17.41
CA ALA A 242 39.44 -42.82 -16.20
C ALA A 242 39.86 -43.47 -14.87
N ARG A 243 40.75 -44.48 -14.87
CA ARG A 243 41.23 -45.16 -13.66
C ARG A 243 42.67 -44.86 -13.25
N LEU A 244 43.39 -43.99 -13.96
CA LEU A 244 44.78 -43.66 -13.64
C LEU A 244 45.01 -42.14 -13.61
N ARG A 245 44.48 -41.45 -12.59
CA ARG A 245 44.91 -40.11 -12.15
C ARG A 245 44.30 -39.77 -10.78
N ARG A 246 44.69 -40.57 -9.79
CA ARG A 246 44.66 -40.26 -8.35
C ARG A 246 46.10 -40.49 -7.85
N SER A 247 46.60 -39.54 -7.05
CA SER A 247 47.99 -39.36 -6.60
C SER A 247 48.82 -38.52 -7.59
N HIS A 248 49.60 -37.49 -7.24
CA HIS A 248 50.28 -37.11 -6.00
C HIS A 248 50.37 -35.57 -5.82
N ARG A 249 50.61 -35.16 -4.57
CA ARG A 249 50.94 -33.82 -4.04
C ARG A 249 52.38 -33.37 -4.35
N GLY A 250 52.64 -32.05 -4.19
CA GLY A 250 53.91 -31.46 -3.73
C GLY A 250 54.26 -30.11 -4.38
N THR A 251 54.19 -28.97 -3.65
CA THR A 251 55.32 -28.12 -3.13
C THR A 251 56.09 -27.35 -4.24
N ALA A 252 56.42 -26.05 -4.18
CA ALA A 252 56.74 -25.10 -3.10
C ALA A 252 56.61 -23.61 -3.59
N PRO A 253 57.26 -22.55 -3.02
CA PRO A 253 56.62 -21.45 -2.27
C PRO A 253 56.84 -20.01 -2.86
N GLY A 254 56.30 -18.98 -2.16
CA GLY A 254 56.37 -17.53 -2.49
C GLY A 254 57.76 -16.88 -2.33
N PRO A 255 57.93 -15.53 -2.25
CA PRO A 255 57.15 -14.64 -1.36
C PRO A 255 56.90 -13.17 -1.82
N GLU A 256 56.18 -12.44 -0.97
CA GLU A 256 56.34 -11.01 -0.55
C GLU A 256 56.25 -9.82 -1.53
N GLY A 257 55.61 -8.74 -1.06
CA GLY A 257 55.88 -7.38 -1.54
C GLY A 257 54.72 -6.39 -1.55
N SER A 258 54.52 -5.72 -0.42
CA SER A 258 53.77 -4.48 -0.15
C SER A 258 53.93 -3.34 -1.16
N ALA A 259 52.90 -2.50 -1.34
CA ALA A 259 52.90 -1.10 -0.86
C ALA A 259 51.73 -0.24 -1.40
N ASP A 260 51.34 0.70 -0.55
CA ASP A 260 50.32 1.75 -0.61
C ASP A 260 50.26 2.64 -1.86
N ALA A 261 49.06 3.17 -2.18
CA ALA A 261 48.67 4.57 -1.93
C ALA A 261 47.63 5.13 -2.93
N ALA A 262 46.50 5.56 -2.34
CA ALA A 262 45.77 6.81 -2.55
C ALA A 262 45.12 7.23 -3.91
N ALA A 263 43.82 7.52 -3.76
CA ALA A 263 43.03 8.62 -4.33
C ALA A 263 42.61 8.61 -5.81
N ALA A 264 41.30 8.47 -6.07
CA ALA A 264 40.38 9.61 -6.28
C ALA A 264 39.10 9.21 -7.06
N THR A 265 37.98 9.83 -6.65
CA THR A 265 36.78 10.20 -7.43
C THR A 265 35.74 9.17 -7.92
N THR A 266 34.53 9.33 -7.36
CA THR A 266 33.17 9.23 -7.96
C THR A 266 32.68 7.89 -8.55
N PRO A 267 31.59 7.28 -8.03
CA PRO A 267 30.86 6.24 -8.75
C PRO A 267 29.49 6.72 -9.26
N ALA A 268 29.32 6.65 -10.58
CA ALA A 268 28.03 6.55 -11.27
C ALA A 268 27.81 5.06 -11.66
N PRO A 269 26.55 4.59 -11.83
CA PRO A 269 26.22 3.19 -11.65
C PRO A 269 26.44 2.36 -12.93
N GLU A 270 27.46 1.51 -12.92
CA GLU A 270 27.65 0.48 -13.94
C GLU A 270 27.03 -0.87 -13.51
N HIS A 271 26.33 -1.47 -14.46
CA HIS A 271 25.67 -2.76 -14.38
C HIS A 271 26.70 -3.90 -14.33
N GLY A 272 27.07 -4.35 -13.13
CA GLY A 272 27.88 -5.55 -12.91
C GLY A 272 27.10 -6.84 -13.15
N ARG A 273 27.19 -7.41 -14.36
CA ARG A 273 26.76 -8.78 -14.67
C ARG A 273 27.81 -9.78 -14.15
N SER A 274 27.47 -10.55 -13.12
CA SER A 274 28.29 -11.67 -12.65
C SER A 274 28.26 -12.84 -13.66
N ARG A 275 29.44 -13.24 -14.15
CA ARG A 275 29.64 -14.39 -15.02
C ARG A 275 29.80 -15.66 -14.18
N GLY A 276 28.69 -16.38 -13.95
CA GLY A 276 28.70 -17.78 -13.54
C GLY A 276 28.81 -18.70 -14.77
N ARG A 277 29.98 -19.30 -14.99
CA ARG A 277 30.30 -20.15 -16.13
C ARG A 277 29.67 -21.54 -15.96
N ALA A 278 28.45 -21.73 -16.48
CA ALA A 278 27.84 -23.06 -16.62
C ALA A 278 28.28 -23.71 -17.95
N ARG A 279 28.96 -24.85 -17.87
CA ARG A 279 29.34 -25.71 -19.00
C ARG A 279 28.07 -26.25 -19.68
N ARG A 280 27.91 -25.97 -20.97
CA ARG A 280 26.85 -26.54 -21.84
C ARG A 280 27.34 -27.79 -22.57
N PRO A 281 26.45 -28.73 -22.92
CA PRO A 281 26.79 -29.91 -23.71
C PRO A 281 27.02 -29.51 -25.18
N LEU A 282 28.16 -29.92 -25.74
CA LEU A 282 28.63 -29.57 -27.09
C LEU A 282 28.04 -30.45 -28.22
N PHE A 283 27.20 -31.43 -27.89
CA PHE A 283 26.67 -32.40 -28.87
C PHE A 283 25.43 -31.92 -29.65
N ASP A 284 24.63 -31.00 -29.09
CA ASP A 284 23.45 -30.45 -29.79
C ASP A 284 23.83 -29.49 -30.93
N ALA A 285 25.00 -28.83 -30.82
CA ALA A 285 25.48 -27.87 -31.81
C ALA A 285 26.03 -28.53 -33.09
N LEU A 286 26.46 -29.79 -33.00
CA LEU A 286 27.00 -30.55 -34.14
C LEU A 286 25.88 -31.20 -34.97
N LEU A 287 24.85 -31.73 -34.30
CA LEU A 287 23.65 -32.26 -34.95
C LEU A 287 22.82 -31.15 -35.63
N ALA A 288 22.73 -29.96 -35.02
CA ALA A 288 22.14 -28.79 -35.64
C ALA A 288 22.93 -28.29 -36.88
N ARG A 289 24.27 -28.43 -36.88
CA ARG A 289 25.14 -28.07 -38.02
C ARG A 289 25.07 -29.07 -39.18
N LEU A 290 24.77 -30.33 -38.91
CA LEU A 290 24.63 -31.36 -39.95
C LEU A 290 23.23 -31.36 -40.60
N ALA A 291 22.17 -31.10 -39.83
CA ALA A 291 20.81 -30.95 -40.38
C ALA A 291 20.65 -29.70 -41.26
N MET A 292 21.41 -28.63 -41.00
CA MET A 292 21.41 -27.39 -41.80
C MET A 292 22.16 -27.51 -43.14
N ARG A 293 23.02 -28.54 -43.31
CA ARG A 293 23.92 -28.63 -44.48
C ARG A 293 23.29 -29.36 -45.68
N THR A 294 22.19 -30.08 -45.49
CA THR A 294 21.51 -30.83 -46.57
C THR A 294 20.09 -30.34 -46.90
N ALA A 295 19.44 -29.55 -46.02
CA ALA A 295 18.11 -28.97 -46.26
C ALA A 295 18.08 -27.42 -46.35
N GLY A 296 19.19 -26.73 -46.07
CA GLY A 296 19.28 -25.27 -46.03
C GLY A 296 19.02 -24.52 -47.36
N PRO A 297 19.53 -24.96 -48.53
CA PRO A 297 19.41 -24.21 -49.79
C PRO A 297 17.98 -24.12 -50.34
N LEU A 298 17.20 -25.20 -50.20
CA LEU A 298 15.81 -25.26 -50.69
C LEU A 298 14.84 -24.44 -49.85
N ILE A 299 15.06 -24.38 -48.53
CA ILE A 299 14.24 -23.59 -47.60
C ILE A 299 14.56 -22.10 -47.74
N GLN A 300 15.83 -21.71 -47.93
CA GLN A 300 16.19 -20.31 -48.18
C GLN A 300 15.59 -19.73 -49.47
N GLY A 301 15.46 -20.53 -50.54
CA GLY A 301 14.93 -20.06 -51.83
C GLY A 301 13.46 -19.59 -51.76
N ARG A 302 12.60 -20.31 -51.04
CA ARG A 302 11.18 -19.94 -50.85
C ARG A 302 11.02 -18.66 -50.02
N HIS A 303 11.77 -18.53 -48.94
CA HIS A 303 11.74 -17.33 -48.10
C HIS A 303 12.32 -16.11 -48.84
N ALA A 304 13.41 -16.26 -49.58
CA ALA A 304 13.97 -15.18 -50.38
C ALA A 304 13.01 -14.74 -51.50
N ARG A 305 12.28 -15.68 -52.12
CA ARG A 305 11.23 -15.35 -53.10
C ARG A 305 10.07 -14.60 -52.46
N TYR A 306 9.59 -15.05 -51.30
CA TYR A 306 8.54 -14.37 -50.55
C TYR A 306 8.95 -12.95 -50.14
N VAL A 307 10.15 -12.75 -49.60
CA VAL A 307 10.66 -11.41 -49.25
C VAL A 307 10.78 -10.53 -50.49
N ARG A 308 11.25 -11.06 -51.64
CA ARG A 308 11.28 -10.31 -52.90
C ARG A 308 9.89 -9.94 -53.41
N GLU A 309 8.93 -10.85 -53.36
CA GLU A 309 7.53 -10.58 -53.74
C GLU A 309 6.90 -9.53 -52.81
N LEU A 310 7.19 -9.61 -51.50
CA LEU A 310 6.76 -8.61 -50.51
C LEU A 310 7.38 -7.24 -50.80
N THR A 311 8.70 -7.15 -50.96
CA THR A 311 9.40 -5.91 -51.33
C THR A 311 8.81 -5.31 -52.60
N ARG A 312 8.55 -6.13 -53.62
CA ARG A 312 7.92 -5.69 -54.88
C ARG A 312 6.50 -5.18 -54.68
N ALA A 313 5.71 -5.80 -53.80
CA ALA A 313 4.35 -5.33 -53.49
C ALA A 313 4.36 -3.96 -52.78
N PHE A 314 5.32 -3.74 -51.88
CA PHE A 314 5.56 -2.43 -51.25
C PHE A 314 6.04 -1.37 -52.26
N GLU A 315 7.01 -1.70 -53.12
CA GLU A 315 7.52 -0.80 -54.17
C GLU A 315 6.44 -0.40 -55.19
N GLN A 316 5.54 -1.33 -55.52
CA GLN A 316 4.43 -1.08 -56.44
C GLN A 316 3.21 -0.43 -55.77
N ARG A 317 3.33 -0.02 -54.50
CA ARG A 317 2.25 0.63 -53.72
C ARG A 317 0.97 -0.19 -53.62
N ARG A 318 1.08 -1.52 -53.68
CA ARG A 318 -0.05 -2.45 -53.46
C ARG A 318 -0.29 -2.65 -51.96
N TRP A 319 -0.63 -1.55 -51.28
CA TRP A 319 -0.63 -1.46 -49.82
C TRP A 319 -1.54 -2.48 -49.13
N GLU A 320 -2.74 -2.73 -49.67
CA GLU A 320 -3.71 -3.66 -49.07
C GLU A 320 -3.13 -5.08 -48.94
N ASP A 321 -2.55 -5.60 -50.03
CA ASP A 321 -1.95 -6.93 -50.07
C ASP A 321 -0.62 -6.95 -49.31
N ALA A 322 0.22 -5.94 -49.54
CA ALA A 322 1.55 -5.84 -48.94
C ALA A 322 1.49 -5.79 -47.40
N LEU A 323 0.55 -5.03 -46.82
CA LEU A 323 0.38 -4.92 -45.37
C LEU A 323 -0.22 -6.18 -44.75
N ARG A 324 -1.12 -6.86 -45.47
CA ARG A 324 -1.71 -8.12 -45.01
C ARG A 324 -0.72 -9.27 -45.05
N ASP A 325 0.19 -9.27 -46.02
CA ASP A 325 1.25 -10.26 -46.16
C ASP A 325 2.54 -9.87 -45.42
N ALA A 326 2.55 -8.75 -44.67
CA ALA A 326 3.76 -8.28 -44.00
C ALA A 326 4.16 -9.14 -42.80
N ILE A 327 5.48 -9.24 -42.58
CA ILE A 327 6.08 -9.93 -41.43
C ILE A 327 6.28 -8.95 -40.29
N ARG A 328 5.86 -9.32 -39.07
CA ARG A 328 6.17 -8.56 -37.84
C ARG A 328 7.65 -8.72 -37.45
N LEU A 329 8.33 -7.61 -37.25
CA LEU A 329 9.69 -7.51 -36.72
C LEU A 329 9.62 -7.52 -35.19
N THR A 330 10.39 -8.39 -34.55
CA THR A 330 10.53 -8.43 -33.09
C THR A 330 11.95 -8.07 -32.69
N ASP A 331 12.09 -7.19 -31.71
CA ASP A 331 13.37 -7.00 -31.02
C ASP A 331 13.69 -8.24 -30.20
N GLY A 332 14.89 -8.80 -30.39
CA GLY A 332 15.33 -10.09 -29.85
C GLY A 332 15.48 -10.15 -28.32
N ARG A 333 14.39 -10.00 -27.56
CA ARG A 333 14.36 -10.44 -26.15
C ARG A 333 14.17 -11.96 -26.10
N PRO A 334 15.05 -12.72 -25.39
CA PRO A 334 15.01 -14.17 -25.36
C PRO A 334 13.90 -14.64 -24.40
N GLY A 335 12.64 -14.45 -24.78
CA GLY A 335 11.49 -15.01 -24.09
C GLY A 335 11.16 -16.38 -24.67
N GLY A 336 11.46 -17.45 -23.92
CA GLY A 336 10.93 -18.81 -24.11
C GLY A 336 11.18 -19.42 -25.50
N GLN A 337 12.26 -20.19 -25.63
CA GLN A 337 12.53 -21.03 -26.79
C GLN A 337 11.30 -21.88 -27.15
N ARG A 338 10.58 -21.50 -28.21
CA ARG A 338 9.65 -22.38 -28.93
C ARG A 338 10.43 -23.13 -30.02
N PRO A 339 10.05 -24.39 -30.32
CA PRO A 339 10.84 -25.27 -31.18
C PRO A 339 10.92 -24.78 -32.64
N TRP A 340 12.14 -24.90 -33.16
CA TRP A 340 12.74 -24.54 -34.45
C TRP A 340 12.12 -25.14 -35.73
N LEU A 341 10.86 -25.61 -35.69
CA LEU A 341 10.28 -26.49 -36.73
C LEU A 341 8.98 -25.96 -37.39
N THR A 342 8.66 -24.67 -37.31
CA THR A 342 7.56 -24.12 -38.12
C THR A 342 8.08 -23.76 -39.53
N LEU A 343 7.97 -24.70 -40.47
CA LEU A 343 8.23 -24.52 -41.90
C LEU A 343 7.12 -23.73 -42.64
N GLY A 344 6.19 -23.11 -41.92
CA GLY A 344 5.07 -22.37 -42.49
C GLY A 344 5.44 -20.92 -42.82
N LEU A 345 5.04 -20.46 -44.01
CA LEU A 345 5.04 -19.03 -44.35
C LEU A 345 4.11 -18.26 -43.37
N PRO A 346 4.36 -16.96 -43.14
CA PRO A 346 3.46 -16.12 -42.35
C PRO A 346 2.02 -16.21 -42.87
N ARG A 347 1.05 -16.32 -41.97
CA ARG A 347 -0.38 -16.27 -42.35
C ARG A 347 -0.75 -14.82 -42.67
N ARG A 348 -1.48 -14.63 -43.77
CA ARG A 348 -2.06 -13.34 -44.18
C ARG A 348 -2.92 -12.76 -43.06
N TYR A 349 -2.80 -11.46 -42.81
CA TYR A 349 -3.56 -10.76 -41.79
C TYR A 349 -5.00 -10.49 -42.28
N GLU A 350 -5.96 -11.08 -41.58
CA GLU A 350 -7.39 -11.01 -41.91
C GLU A 350 -8.14 -9.87 -41.17
N GLY A 351 -7.48 -9.17 -40.25
CA GLY A 351 -8.07 -8.07 -39.49
C GLY A 351 -8.14 -6.74 -40.26
N ALA A 352 -8.69 -5.71 -39.60
CA ALA A 352 -8.61 -4.33 -40.08
C ALA A 352 -7.19 -3.79 -39.91
N LEU A 353 -6.67 -3.06 -40.91
CA LEU A 353 -5.31 -2.48 -40.92
C LEU A 353 -5.20 -1.25 -39.99
N ARG A 354 -5.50 -1.46 -38.71
CA ARG A 354 -5.46 -0.48 -37.64
C ARG A 354 -4.49 -0.92 -36.56
N PRO A 355 -3.76 0.00 -35.93
CA PRO A 355 -2.79 -0.34 -34.90
C PRO A 355 -3.47 -1.10 -33.77
N THR A 356 -2.98 -2.31 -33.47
CA THR A 356 -3.60 -3.15 -32.46
C THR A 356 -3.14 -2.71 -31.05
N PRO A 357 -4.08 -2.32 -30.16
CA PRO A 357 -3.72 -1.87 -28.82
C PRO A 357 -2.97 -2.93 -28.03
N ARG A 358 -3.35 -4.21 -28.18
CA ARG A 358 -2.71 -5.34 -27.49
C ARG A 358 -2.04 -6.25 -28.49
N VAL A 359 -0.84 -6.73 -28.15
CA VAL A 359 -0.17 -7.78 -28.92
C VAL A 359 -0.98 -9.07 -28.79
N GLY A 360 -1.76 -9.40 -29.81
CA GLY A 360 -2.37 -10.73 -29.91
C GLY A 360 -1.29 -11.80 -30.05
N VAL A 361 -1.45 -12.92 -29.33
CA VAL A 361 -0.57 -14.10 -29.42
C VAL A 361 -0.69 -14.81 -30.79
N SER A 362 -1.65 -14.41 -31.62
CA SER A 362 -1.84 -14.95 -32.97
C SER A 362 -0.97 -14.21 -33.99
N GLY A 363 0.18 -14.79 -34.28
CA GLY A 363 1.10 -14.36 -35.31
C GLY A 363 2.49 -14.87 -34.97
N GLY A 364 2.78 -16.12 -35.33
CA GLY A 364 4.06 -16.76 -35.03
C GLY A 364 5.23 -15.90 -35.50
N ALA A 365 6.14 -15.59 -34.57
CA ALA A 365 7.42 -14.99 -34.90
C ALA A 365 8.14 -15.88 -35.92
N SER A 366 8.55 -15.32 -37.06
CA SER A 366 9.36 -16.04 -38.02
C SER A 366 10.80 -16.11 -37.50
N PRO A 367 11.36 -17.31 -37.23
CA PRO A 367 12.69 -17.46 -36.62
C PRO A 367 13.86 -17.17 -37.57
N LEU A 368 13.63 -16.47 -38.68
CA LEU A 368 14.53 -16.47 -39.85
C LEU A 368 14.86 -15.08 -40.41
N SER A 369 14.90 -14.05 -39.57
CA SER A 369 15.45 -12.75 -39.97
C SER A 369 16.92 -12.67 -39.57
N GLY A 370 17.83 -12.96 -40.50
CA GLY A 370 19.23 -12.57 -40.34
C GLY A 370 19.33 -11.04 -40.15
N PRO A 371 20.37 -10.53 -39.47
CA PRO A 371 20.49 -9.11 -39.13
C PRO A 371 20.37 -8.17 -40.34
N THR A 372 20.83 -8.59 -41.52
CA THR A 372 20.70 -7.84 -42.79
C THR A 372 19.27 -7.80 -43.34
N VAL A 373 18.51 -8.89 -43.25
CA VAL A 373 17.10 -8.94 -43.68
C VAL A 373 16.22 -8.11 -42.75
N HIS A 374 16.49 -8.17 -41.45
CA HIS A 374 15.80 -7.36 -40.46
C HIS A 374 16.01 -5.86 -40.72
N GLN A 375 17.26 -5.43 -40.96
CA GLN A 375 17.56 -4.03 -41.32
C GLN A 375 16.88 -3.60 -42.62
N HIS A 376 16.87 -4.44 -43.64
CA HIS A 376 16.22 -4.14 -44.92
C HIS A 376 14.69 -4.00 -44.75
N LEU A 377 14.03 -4.92 -44.05
CA LEU A 377 12.59 -4.85 -43.79
C LEU A 377 12.22 -3.66 -42.89
N ALA A 378 13.04 -3.34 -41.89
CA ALA A 378 12.84 -2.16 -41.05
C ALA A 378 12.88 -0.87 -41.87
N ALA A 379 13.84 -0.75 -42.80
CA ALA A 379 13.93 0.39 -43.72
C ALA A 379 12.76 0.44 -44.73
N LEU A 380 12.33 -0.72 -45.25
CA LEU A 380 11.17 -0.83 -46.13
C LEU A 380 9.89 -0.34 -45.42
N TYR A 381 9.64 -0.82 -44.21
CA TYR A 381 8.47 -0.44 -43.42
C TYR A 381 8.51 1.04 -43.00
N GLN A 382 9.69 1.58 -42.68
CA GLN A 382 9.84 3.00 -42.41
C GLN A 382 9.41 3.86 -43.61
N ARG A 383 9.93 3.55 -44.80
CA ARG A 383 9.56 4.27 -46.04
C ARG A 383 8.07 4.11 -46.35
N ALA A 384 7.54 2.91 -46.17
CA ALA A 384 6.11 2.64 -46.38
C ALA A 384 5.22 3.46 -45.44
N ALA A 385 5.59 3.58 -44.16
CA ALA A 385 4.86 4.40 -43.19
C ALA A 385 4.87 5.89 -43.60
N GLU A 386 6.02 6.42 -44.03
CA GLU A 386 6.15 7.80 -44.53
C GLU A 386 5.33 8.05 -45.81
N GLU A 387 5.27 7.06 -46.72
CA GLU A 387 4.44 7.14 -47.93
C GLU A 387 2.94 7.09 -47.63
N LEU A 388 2.53 6.19 -46.73
CA LEU A 388 1.13 6.10 -46.28
C LEU A 388 0.69 7.36 -45.54
N GLU A 389 1.57 7.95 -44.72
CA GLU A 389 1.31 9.24 -44.08
C GLU A 389 1.12 10.35 -45.11
N ARG A 390 2.00 10.46 -46.12
CA ARG A 390 1.84 11.44 -47.20
C ARG A 390 0.56 11.25 -48.02
N ALA A 391 0.06 10.02 -48.11
CA ALA A 391 -1.21 9.70 -48.76
C ALA A 391 -2.46 9.93 -47.86
N GLY A 392 -2.29 10.40 -46.62
CA GLY A 392 -3.40 10.60 -45.67
C GLY A 392 -3.94 9.32 -45.03
N ARG A 393 -3.29 8.17 -45.27
CA ARG A 393 -3.63 6.84 -44.73
C ARG A 393 -2.98 6.62 -43.37
N VAL A 394 -3.41 7.43 -42.40
CA VAL A 394 -2.79 7.56 -41.07
C VAL A 394 -2.94 6.28 -40.24
N GLU A 395 -4.08 5.59 -40.32
CA GLU A 395 -4.33 4.36 -39.55
C GLU A 395 -3.39 3.22 -40.00
N GLU A 396 -3.20 3.06 -41.32
CA GLU A 396 -2.31 2.05 -41.88
C GLU A 396 -0.84 2.39 -41.61
N ALA A 397 -0.45 3.66 -41.67
CA ALA A 397 0.89 4.10 -41.28
C ALA A 397 1.18 3.78 -39.80
N ALA A 398 0.22 4.03 -38.91
CA ALA A 398 0.33 3.69 -37.49
C ALA A 398 0.39 2.17 -37.26
N PHE A 399 -0.37 1.38 -38.03
CA PHE A 399 -0.29 -0.09 -38.02
C PHE A 399 1.11 -0.59 -38.40
N VAL A 400 1.70 -0.04 -39.47
CA VAL A 400 3.08 -0.40 -39.88
C VAL A 400 4.07 -0.13 -38.74
N LEU A 401 4.02 1.04 -38.13
CA LEU A 401 4.95 1.41 -37.06
C LEU A 401 4.74 0.56 -35.80
N ALA A 402 3.49 0.35 -35.37
CA ALA A 402 3.19 -0.34 -34.11
C ALA A 402 3.25 -1.87 -34.21
N ASP A 403 2.66 -2.46 -35.25
CA ASP A 403 2.48 -3.90 -35.39
C ASP A 403 3.56 -4.58 -36.22
N LEU A 404 4.05 -3.92 -37.28
CA LEU A 404 5.06 -4.52 -38.18
C LEU A 404 6.48 -4.20 -37.75
N ARG A 405 6.79 -2.95 -37.38
CA ARG A 405 8.14 -2.54 -36.95
C ARG A 405 8.39 -2.75 -35.45
N GLY A 406 7.32 -2.77 -34.64
CA GLY A 406 7.45 -2.87 -33.19
C GLY A 406 7.83 -1.55 -32.50
N ALA A 407 7.57 -0.41 -33.13
CA ALA A 407 7.84 0.94 -32.61
C ALA A 407 6.54 1.67 -32.19
N PRO A 408 5.87 1.25 -31.09
CA PRO A 408 4.58 1.82 -30.67
C PRO A 408 4.67 3.29 -30.26
N ALA A 409 5.80 3.76 -29.75
CA ALA A 409 5.97 5.17 -29.38
C ALA A 409 5.94 6.11 -30.61
N GLU A 410 6.57 5.69 -31.72
CA GLU A 410 6.55 6.44 -32.99
C GLU A 410 5.15 6.47 -33.59
N ALA A 411 4.43 5.33 -33.54
CA ALA A 411 3.04 5.26 -33.99
C ALA A 411 2.11 6.20 -33.20
N VAL A 412 2.28 6.26 -31.87
CA VAL A 412 1.53 7.19 -31.02
C VAL A 412 1.84 8.64 -31.38
N ALA A 413 3.10 9.00 -31.61
CA ALA A 413 3.48 10.34 -32.03
C ALA A 413 2.84 10.74 -33.38
N LEU A 414 2.78 9.81 -34.34
CA LEU A 414 2.10 10.00 -35.62
C LEU A 414 0.58 10.25 -35.42
N LEU A 415 -0.09 9.45 -34.60
CA LEU A 415 -1.52 9.62 -34.30
C LEU A 415 -1.82 10.96 -33.61
N VAL A 416 -0.94 11.41 -32.70
CA VAL A 416 -1.07 12.72 -32.04
C VAL A 416 -0.95 13.86 -33.03
N ARG A 417 0.04 13.82 -33.94
CA ARG A 417 0.22 14.83 -35.00
C ARG A 417 -1.03 15.00 -35.87
N HIS A 418 -1.74 13.92 -36.16
CA HIS A 418 -2.97 13.91 -36.95
C HIS A 418 -4.26 14.05 -36.11
N ARG A 419 -4.16 14.49 -34.85
CA ARG A 419 -5.28 14.73 -33.92
C ARG A 419 -6.16 13.49 -33.67
N ARG A 420 -5.60 12.28 -33.76
CA ARG A 420 -6.28 11.00 -33.44
C ARG A 420 -5.96 10.58 -31.99
N THR A 421 -6.29 11.44 -31.03
CA THR A 421 -5.88 11.31 -29.62
C THR A 421 -6.43 10.06 -28.93
N VAL A 422 -7.69 9.69 -29.19
CA VAL A 422 -8.31 8.47 -28.61
C VAL A 422 -7.55 7.22 -29.04
N GLN A 423 -7.29 7.05 -30.34
CA GLN A 423 -6.55 5.89 -30.86
C GLN A 423 -5.10 5.86 -30.33
N ALA A 424 -4.46 7.03 -30.21
CA ALA A 424 -3.15 7.16 -29.61
C ALA A 424 -3.15 6.72 -28.13
N ALA A 425 -4.16 7.11 -27.36
CA ALA A 425 -4.32 6.75 -25.96
C ALA A 425 -4.56 5.24 -25.78
N GLU A 426 -5.45 4.65 -26.59
CA GLU A 426 -5.72 3.21 -26.56
C GLU A 426 -4.48 2.38 -26.90
N LEU A 427 -3.74 2.81 -27.93
CA LEU A 427 -2.49 2.16 -28.33
C LEU A 427 -1.44 2.28 -27.23
N ALA A 428 -1.28 3.47 -26.65
CA ALA A 428 -0.31 3.71 -25.58
C ALA A 428 -0.61 2.88 -24.33
N GLU A 429 -1.87 2.83 -23.90
CA GLU A 429 -2.30 2.04 -22.74
C GLU A 429 -2.15 0.53 -23.01
N GLY A 430 -2.58 0.05 -24.18
CA GLY A 430 -2.53 -1.36 -24.53
C GLY A 430 -1.11 -1.91 -24.73
N ARG A 431 -0.19 -1.06 -25.21
CA ARG A 431 1.24 -1.38 -25.39
C ARG A 431 2.09 -1.08 -24.16
N ASP A 432 1.45 -0.69 -23.05
CA ASP A 432 2.09 -0.40 -21.78
C ASP A 432 3.21 0.64 -21.88
N LEU A 433 2.97 1.71 -22.65
CA LEU A 433 3.88 2.85 -22.74
C LEU A 433 3.95 3.64 -21.42
N ALA A 434 4.87 4.60 -21.36
CA ALA A 434 5.08 5.45 -20.20
C ALA A 434 3.76 6.04 -19.68
N ALA A 435 3.52 5.88 -18.38
CA ALA A 435 2.23 6.17 -17.76
C ALA A 435 1.82 7.65 -17.89
N ASP A 436 2.79 8.56 -17.82
CA ASP A 436 2.57 9.99 -17.99
C ASP A 436 2.02 10.34 -19.39
N LEU A 437 2.49 9.64 -20.44
CA LEU A 437 2.02 9.81 -21.80
C LEU A 437 0.57 9.33 -21.93
N VAL A 438 0.25 8.17 -21.36
CA VAL A 438 -1.11 7.60 -21.36
C VAL A 438 -2.10 8.54 -20.68
N VAL A 439 -1.74 9.08 -19.51
CA VAL A 439 -2.57 10.03 -18.76
C VAL A 439 -2.81 11.29 -19.57
N ARG A 440 -1.76 11.87 -20.16
CA ARG A 440 -1.88 13.09 -20.98
C ARG A 440 -2.79 12.87 -22.18
N LEU A 441 -2.65 11.73 -22.87
CA LEU A 441 -3.46 11.41 -24.05
C LEU A 441 -4.94 11.20 -23.69
N TRP A 442 -5.23 10.47 -22.61
CA TRP A 442 -6.62 10.33 -22.15
C TRP A 442 -7.23 11.65 -21.67
N TRP A 443 -6.42 12.50 -21.04
CA TRP A 443 -6.86 13.84 -20.64
C TRP A 443 -7.22 14.70 -21.85
N GLN A 444 -6.34 14.75 -22.86
CA GLN A 444 -6.57 15.46 -24.12
C GLN A 444 -7.74 14.86 -24.94
N ALA A 445 -8.01 13.57 -24.79
CA ALA A 445 -9.15 12.90 -25.43
C ALA A 445 -10.50 13.19 -24.73
N GLY A 446 -10.51 13.86 -23.58
CA GLY A 446 -11.72 14.18 -22.80
C GLY A 446 -12.15 13.10 -21.81
N GLU A 447 -11.47 11.94 -21.78
CA GLU A 447 -11.74 10.82 -20.88
C GLU A 447 -11.11 11.04 -19.50
N ARG A 448 -11.56 12.10 -18.81
CA ARG A 448 -10.98 12.62 -17.56
C ARG A 448 -10.91 11.57 -16.45
N GLU A 449 -12.00 10.82 -16.21
CA GLU A 449 -12.03 9.80 -15.15
C GLU A 449 -11.04 8.66 -15.42
N ARG A 450 -10.91 8.23 -16.69
CA ARG A 450 -9.97 7.18 -17.09
C ARG A 450 -8.52 7.65 -16.94
N ALA A 451 -8.24 8.91 -17.28
CA ALA A 451 -6.93 9.53 -17.07
C ALA A 451 -6.56 9.57 -15.58
N VAL A 452 -7.44 10.09 -14.71
CA VAL A 452 -7.23 10.17 -13.25
C VAL A 452 -7.03 8.78 -12.64
N ARG A 453 -7.86 7.80 -13.02
CA ARG A 453 -7.73 6.41 -12.56
C ARG A 453 -6.40 5.77 -12.99
N THR A 454 -5.94 6.06 -14.21
CA THR A 454 -4.68 5.53 -14.74
C THR A 454 -3.47 6.20 -14.08
N ALA A 455 -3.54 7.52 -13.88
CA ALA A 455 -2.53 8.30 -13.19
C ALA A 455 -2.30 7.81 -11.77
N TYR A 456 -3.38 7.54 -11.03
CA TYR A 456 -3.26 7.02 -9.67
C TYR A 456 -2.69 5.60 -9.65
N ARG A 457 -3.27 4.69 -10.46
CA ARG A 457 -2.87 3.28 -10.52
C ARG A 457 -1.38 3.11 -10.86
N ARG A 458 -0.83 3.98 -11.71
CA ARG A 458 0.57 3.93 -12.17
C ARG A 458 1.47 4.97 -11.50
N ALA A 459 1.01 5.64 -10.43
CA ALA A 459 1.76 6.69 -9.72
C ALA A 459 2.29 7.82 -10.63
N ALA A 460 1.52 8.23 -11.62
CA ALA A 460 1.96 9.08 -12.73
C ALA A 460 1.40 10.52 -12.73
N PHE A 461 0.76 10.98 -11.65
CA PHE A 461 0.19 12.33 -11.59
C PHE A 461 1.24 13.43 -11.74
N ALA A 462 2.25 13.46 -10.87
CA ALA A 462 3.31 14.47 -10.89
C ALA A 462 4.00 14.56 -12.28
N PRO A 463 4.54 13.46 -12.85
CA PRO A 463 5.20 13.55 -14.16
C PRO A 463 4.22 13.90 -15.31
N ALA A 464 2.95 13.50 -15.22
CA ALA A 464 1.95 13.87 -16.23
C ALA A 464 1.61 15.37 -16.17
N VAL A 465 1.46 15.92 -14.97
CA VAL A 465 1.20 17.35 -14.75
C VAL A 465 2.38 18.20 -15.21
N ASP A 466 3.61 17.82 -14.89
CA ASP A 466 4.81 18.57 -15.28
C ASP A 466 4.98 18.61 -16.81
N ARG A 467 4.78 17.46 -17.48
CA ARG A 467 4.83 17.39 -18.94
C ARG A 467 3.68 18.14 -19.60
N LEU A 468 2.47 18.05 -19.04
CA LEU A 468 1.32 18.79 -19.56
C LEU A 468 1.48 20.30 -19.34
N ALA A 469 2.10 20.75 -18.25
CA ALA A 469 2.34 22.17 -17.99
C ALA A 469 3.28 22.82 -19.01
N ALA A 470 4.17 22.05 -19.63
CA ALA A 470 5.03 22.51 -20.71
C ALA A 470 4.26 22.75 -22.03
N ASP A 471 3.23 21.94 -22.31
CA ASP A 471 2.45 22.01 -23.55
C ASP A 471 1.19 22.90 -23.41
N ASP A 472 0.44 22.74 -22.33
CA ASP A 472 -0.82 23.43 -22.01
C ASP A 472 -0.94 23.66 -20.48
N PRO A 473 -0.55 24.85 -19.99
CA PRO A 473 -0.63 25.20 -18.58
C PRO A 473 -2.06 25.17 -18.01
N ALA A 474 -3.08 25.46 -18.82
CA ALA A 474 -4.46 25.48 -18.36
C ALA A 474 -4.98 24.05 -18.13
N ALA A 475 -4.73 23.14 -19.06
CA ALA A 475 -5.07 21.72 -18.89
C ALA A 475 -4.28 21.09 -17.73
N ALA A 476 -3.02 21.48 -17.51
CA ALA A 476 -2.24 21.04 -16.35
C ALA A 476 -2.85 21.50 -15.02
N ARG A 477 -3.39 22.73 -14.96
CA ARG A 477 -4.12 23.23 -13.80
C ARG A 477 -5.40 22.45 -13.53
N GLU A 478 -6.18 22.14 -14.56
CA GLU A 478 -7.37 21.29 -14.42
C GLU A 478 -7.01 19.88 -13.92
N LEU A 479 -5.93 19.29 -14.44
CA LEU A 479 -5.44 17.98 -13.98
C LEU A 479 -4.97 18.02 -12.52
N ARG A 480 -4.31 19.11 -12.07
CA ARG A 480 -3.96 19.32 -10.66
C ARG A 480 -5.20 19.42 -9.77
N ALA A 481 -6.22 20.17 -10.19
CA ALA A 481 -7.48 20.27 -9.44
C ALA A 481 -8.18 18.90 -9.33
N ALA A 482 -8.17 18.10 -10.40
CA ALA A 482 -8.70 16.73 -10.38
C ALA A 482 -7.87 15.80 -9.48
N TRP A 483 -6.54 15.94 -9.47
CA TRP A 483 -5.68 15.22 -8.53
C TRP A 483 -5.96 15.61 -7.07
N ALA A 484 -6.11 16.90 -6.77
CA ALA A 484 -6.47 17.36 -5.43
C ALA A 484 -7.85 16.85 -4.99
N ALA A 485 -8.85 16.88 -5.88
CA ALA A 485 -10.16 16.27 -5.62
C ALA A 485 -10.01 14.77 -5.32
N HIS A 486 -9.16 14.07 -6.06
CA HIS A 486 -8.87 12.67 -5.80
C HIS A 486 -8.27 12.41 -4.41
N CYS A 487 -7.33 13.27 -3.96
CA CYS A 487 -6.78 13.22 -2.61
C CYS A 487 -7.85 13.49 -1.54
N ARG A 488 -8.79 14.41 -1.78
CA ARG A 488 -9.92 14.65 -0.85
C ARG A 488 -10.79 13.42 -0.69
N ASP A 489 -11.11 12.75 -1.80
CA ASP A 489 -11.94 11.55 -1.77
C ASP A 489 -11.25 10.43 -1.00
N SER A 490 -9.92 10.28 -1.14
CA SER A 490 -9.14 9.33 -0.34
C SER A 490 -8.98 9.72 1.13
N GLY A 491 -9.31 10.97 1.49
CA GLY A 491 -9.18 11.53 2.84
C GLY A 491 -7.81 12.16 3.13
N ASP A 492 -6.96 12.31 2.11
CA ASP A 492 -5.67 12.98 2.19
C ASP A 492 -5.81 14.49 1.98
N ARG A 493 -6.18 15.18 3.07
CA ARG A 493 -6.41 16.63 3.08
C ARG A 493 -5.11 17.42 2.88
N LEU A 494 -4.02 16.99 3.51
CA LEU A 494 -2.74 17.66 3.37
C LEU A 494 -2.18 17.47 1.95
N GLY A 495 -2.24 16.25 1.39
CA GLY A 495 -1.81 16.00 0.02
C GLY A 495 -2.63 16.79 -1.00
N ALA A 496 -3.94 16.93 -0.82
CA ALA A 496 -4.77 17.80 -1.65
C ALA A 496 -4.27 19.26 -1.64
N ALA A 497 -3.96 19.79 -0.47
CA ALA A 497 -3.42 21.15 -0.33
C ALA A 497 -2.04 21.31 -0.97
N GLU A 498 -1.12 20.35 -0.77
CA GLU A 498 0.23 20.37 -1.34
C GLU A 498 0.20 20.34 -2.87
N VAL A 499 -0.70 19.56 -3.47
CA VAL A 499 -0.90 19.49 -4.93
C VAL A 499 -1.38 20.84 -5.48
N LEU A 500 -2.32 21.49 -4.80
CA LEU A 500 -2.85 22.79 -5.21
C LEU A 500 -1.81 23.91 -5.02
N TRP A 501 -0.96 23.80 -4.00
CA TRP A 501 -0.02 24.86 -3.63
C TRP A 501 1.01 25.19 -4.72
N ALA A 502 1.36 24.20 -5.53
CA ALA A 502 2.29 24.33 -6.65
C ALA A 502 1.82 25.34 -7.71
N ASP A 503 0.50 25.58 -7.84
CA ASP A 503 -0.07 26.59 -8.73
C ASP A 503 -0.62 27.77 -7.90
N GLU A 504 -0.06 28.97 -8.12
CA GLU A 504 -0.43 30.18 -7.40
C GLU A 504 -1.92 30.52 -7.51
N ALA A 505 -2.55 30.25 -8.65
CA ALA A 505 -3.97 30.51 -8.85
C ALA A 505 -4.86 29.58 -8.02
N LEU A 506 -4.37 28.40 -7.63
CA LEU A 506 -5.12 27.41 -6.87
C LEU A 506 -4.88 27.50 -5.35
N ARG A 507 -3.83 28.19 -4.89
CA ARG A 507 -3.49 28.31 -3.45
C ARG A 507 -4.67 28.72 -2.57
N PRO A 508 -5.52 29.71 -2.92
CA PRO A 508 -6.66 30.09 -2.07
C PRO A 508 -7.66 28.95 -1.86
N SER A 509 -7.82 28.05 -2.85
CA SER A 509 -8.74 26.92 -2.77
C SER A 509 -8.27 25.81 -1.80
N ALA A 510 -6.97 25.80 -1.44
CA ALA A 510 -6.42 24.84 -0.48
C ALA A 510 -6.78 25.17 0.98
N ALA A 511 -7.30 26.37 1.26
CA ALA A 511 -7.54 26.82 2.64
C ALA A 511 -8.51 25.91 3.43
N ALA A 512 -9.53 25.34 2.77
CA ALA A 512 -10.45 24.40 3.41
C ALA A 512 -9.72 23.09 3.79
N ASP A 513 -8.99 22.50 2.84
CA ASP A 513 -8.24 21.26 3.05
C ASP A 513 -7.17 21.41 4.13
N LEU A 514 -6.51 22.57 4.21
CA LEU A 514 -5.52 22.89 5.24
C LEU A 514 -6.16 22.99 6.63
N ARG A 515 -7.36 23.55 6.77
CA ARG A 515 -8.08 23.58 8.06
C ARG A 515 -8.47 22.17 8.50
N ASP A 516 -8.90 21.32 7.58
CA ASP A 516 -9.20 19.91 7.86
C ASP A 516 -7.92 19.15 8.29
N ALA A 517 -6.79 19.41 7.62
CA ALA A 517 -5.49 18.85 7.98
C ALA A 517 -5.02 19.33 9.38
N VAL A 518 -5.29 20.58 9.76
CA VAL A 518 -5.06 21.10 11.11
C VAL A 518 -5.95 20.41 12.15
N ALA A 519 -7.20 20.10 11.80
CA ALA A 519 -8.14 19.40 12.67
C ALA A 519 -7.69 17.96 12.98
N LEU A 520 -7.01 17.28 12.05
CA LEU A 520 -6.41 15.96 12.29
C LEU A 520 -5.38 15.98 13.42
N GLY A 521 -4.64 17.08 13.60
CA GLY A 521 -3.64 17.21 14.66
C GLY A 521 -2.28 16.62 14.32
N GLY A 522 -1.37 16.66 15.30
CA GLY A 522 -0.04 16.04 15.19
C GLY A 522 0.84 16.60 14.07
N PRO A 523 1.72 15.76 13.47
CA PRO A 523 2.59 16.16 12.35
C PRO A 523 1.82 16.70 11.13
N THR A 524 0.62 16.20 10.86
CA THR A 524 -0.22 16.67 9.74
C THR A 524 -0.66 18.12 9.97
N ARG A 525 -1.12 18.46 11.19
CA ARG A 525 -1.38 19.85 11.57
C ARG A 525 -0.15 20.71 11.40
N SER A 526 0.98 20.25 11.92
CA SER A 526 2.24 20.99 11.89
C SER A 526 2.73 21.29 10.48
N ARG A 527 2.52 20.39 9.52
CA ARG A 527 2.81 20.63 8.11
C ARG A 527 1.80 21.58 7.44
N ALA A 528 0.54 21.56 7.87
CA ALA A 528 -0.51 22.41 7.32
C ALA A 528 -0.46 23.87 7.80
N LEU A 529 -0.01 24.12 9.03
CA LEU A 529 -0.01 25.45 9.65
C LEU A 529 0.76 26.52 8.84
N PRO A 530 2.00 26.26 8.36
CA PRO A 530 2.74 27.25 7.57
C PRO A 530 2.02 27.67 6.29
N TYR A 531 1.29 26.76 5.64
CA TYR A 531 0.50 27.09 4.45
C TYR A 531 -0.64 28.06 4.78
N LEU A 532 -1.34 27.87 5.90
CA LEU A 532 -2.36 28.82 6.35
C LEU A 532 -1.75 30.17 6.70
N LEU A 533 -0.60 30.20 7.36
CA LEU A 533 0.12 31.43 7.69
C LEU A 533 0.60 32.19 6.44
N ALA A 534 1.04 31.46 5.41
CA ALA A 534 1.42 32.03 4.11
C ALA A 534 0.20 32.56 3.32
N LEU A 535 -1.00 32.03 3.56
CA LEU A 535 -2.26 32.58 3.05
C LEU A 535 -2.77 33.78 3.88
N GLY A 536 -2.06 34.20 4.93
CA GLY A 536 -2.47 35.30 5.80
C GLY A 536 -3.53 34.92 6.82
N ALA A 537 -3.57 33.66 7.27
CA ALA A 537 -4.45 33.26 8.37
C ALA A 537 -4.14 34.06 9.65
N GLY A 538 -5.20 34.46 10.37
CA GLY A 538 -5.11 35.41 11.47
C GLY A 538 -4.50 34.85 12.77
N GLU A 539 -4.61 35.66 13.83
CA GLU A 539 -3.92 35.46 15.12
C GLU A 539 -4.14 34.09 15.77
N ALA A 540 -5.31 33.47 15.59
CA ALA A 540 -5.59 32.14 16.14
C ALA A 540 -4.67 31.04 15.56
N THR A 541 -4.32 31.12 14.27
CA THR A 541 -3.42 30.16 13.62
C THR A 541 -1.98 30.35 14.10
N ARG A 542 -1.56 31.61 14.28
CA ARG A 542 -0.26 31.94 14.89
C ARG A 542 -0.15 31.42 16.32
N ALA A 543 -1.14 31.72 17.17
CA ALA A 543 -1.18 31.25 18.55
C ALA A 543 -1.14 29.71 18.64
N LEU A 544 -1.82 29.01 17.73
CA LEU A 544 -1.76 27.55 17.65
C LEU A 544 -0.36 27.05 17.24
N ALA A 545 0.30 27.70 16.29
CA ALA A 545 1.66 27.33 15.88
C ALA A 545 2.67 27.52 17.02
N LEU A 546 2.58 28.63 17.75
CA LEU A 546 3.38 28.85 18.96
C LEU A 546 3.11 27.79 20.02
N ALA A 547 1.85 27.50 20.31
CA ALA A 547 1.48 26.47 21.30
C ALA A 547 2.02 25.08 20.93
N VAL A 548 2.12 24.76 19.64
CA VAL A 548 2.80 23.53 19.19
C VAL A 548 4.30 23.63 19.46
N LEU A 549 4.98 24.71 19.06
CA LEU A 549 6.43 24.87 19.29
C LEU A 549 6.81 24.88 20.79
N ASP A 550 5.93 25.39 21.65
CA ASP A 550 6.13 25.43 23.09
C ASP A 550 5.71 24.13 23.79
N SER A 551 5.03 23.20 23.11
CA SER A 551 4.51 21.99 23.73
C SER A 551 5.64 21.13 24.31
N ASP A 552 5.36 20.44 25.42
CA ASP A 552 6.27 19.45 26.01
C ASP A 552 6.10 18.07 25.36
N GLY A 553 7.09 17.19 25.54
CA GLY A 553 7.10 15.81 25.04
C GLY A 553 7.95 15.61 23.79
N ASP A 554 7.87 14.40 23.21
CA ASP A 554 8.65 14.03 22.04
C ASP A 554 8.33 14.92 20.83
N PRO A 555 9.35 15.51 20.16
CA PRO A 555 9.15 16.46 19.06
C PRO A 555 8.50 15.85 17.82
N ALA A 556 8.67 14.55 17.58
CA ALA A 556 8.05 13.87 16.44
C ALA A 556 6.56 13.60 16.73
N ALA A 557 6.22 13.13 17.92
CA ALA A 557 4.84 12.85 18.33
C ALA A 557 3.99 14.12 18.44
N THR A 558 4.54 15.19 19.02
CA THR A 558 3.87 16.50 19.13
C THR A 558 3.76 17.22 17.78
N GLY A 559 4.60 16.84 16.82
CA GLY A 559 4.70 17.48 15.51
C GLY A 559 5.56 18.76 15.51
N ARG A 560 6.27 19.08 16.59
CA ARG A 560 7.15 20.26 16.66
C ARG A 560 8.24 20.25 15.59
N SER A 561 8.92 19.11 15.43
CA SER A 561 9.99 18.99 14.43
C SER A 561 9.46 19.18 13.00
N ALA A 562 8.26 18.65 12.73
CA ALA A 562 7.58 18.83 11.45
C ALA A 562 7.15 20.29 11.21
N LEU A 563 6.70 21.00 12.24
CA LEU A 563 6.35 22.41 12.15
C LEU A 563 7.57 23.27 11.86
N ALA A 564 8.66 23.06 12.62
CA ALA A 564 9.91 23.77 12.39
C ALA A 564 10.47 23.51 10.98
N ALA A 565 10.40 22.26 10.50
CA ALA A 565 10.84 21.90 9.15
C ALA A 565 10.00 22.60 8.07
N ALA A 566 8.68 22.67 8.25
CA ALA A 566 7.78 23.32 7.30
C ALA A 566 7.92 24.86 7.33
N LEU A 567 8.08 25.48 8.50
CA LEU A 567 8.37 26.92 8.64
C LEU A 567 9.70 27.31 8.00
N ALA A 568 10.70 26.41 7.97
CA ALA A 568 11.99 26.66 7.33
C ALA A 568 11.88 26.83 5.80
N GLU A 569 10.87 26.21 5.18
CA GLU A 569 10.61 26.30 3.74
C GLU A 569 9.62 27.42 3.42
N LEU A 570 8.57 27.57 4.21
CA LEU A 570 7.46 28.46 3.91
C LEU A 570 7.33 29.57 4.97
N PRO A 571 7.65 30.83 4.63
CA PRO A 571 7.49 31.96 5.54
C PRO A 571 6.01 32.34 5.69
N ALA A 572 5.66 32.92 6.85
CA ALA A 572 4.35 33.52 7.05
C ALA A 572 4.19 34.81 6.21
N ALA A 573 2.95 35.15 5.85
CA ALA A 573 2.66 36.35 5.05
C ALA A 573 3.00 37.65 5.79
N ASP A 574 2.77 37.70 7.10
CA ASP A 574 3.17 38.82 7.96
C ASP A 574 4.65 38.66 8.40
N PRO A 575 5.55 39.59 8.06
CA PRO A 575 6.95 39.54 8.48
C PRO A 575 7.17 39.55 10.00
N ALA A 576 6.28 40.18 10.77
CA ALA A 576 6.40 40.20 12.23
C ALA A 576 6.10 38.83 12.84
N ALA A 577 4.97 38.23 12.44
CA ALA A 577 4.61 36.87 12.81
C ALA A 577 5.66 35.85 12.31
N ASP A 578 6.19 35.99 11.09
CA ASP A 578 7.23 35.09 10.56
C ASP A 578 8.49 35.13 11.42
N ARG A 579 8.95 36.33 11.81
CA ARG A 579 10.13 36.49 12.67
C ARG A 579 9.94 35.81 14.03
N GLU A 580 8.77 35.99 14.64
CA GLU A 580 8.46 35.38 15.93
C GLU A 580 8.42 33.85 15.84
N LEU A 581 7.73 33.31 14.84
CA LEU A 581 7.62 31.87 14.62
C LEU A 581 8.97 31.25 14.25
N ALA A 582 9.78 31.90 13.42
CA ALA A 582 11.13 31.45 13.10
C ALA A 582 12.03 31.43 14.34
N THR A 583 11.89 32.43 15.23
CA THR A 583 12.62 32.50 16.50
C THR A 583 12.20 31.37 17.44
N ALA A 584 10.89 31.14 17.62
CA ALA A 584 10.36 30.06 18.43
C ALA A 584 10.78 28.68 17.87
N ALA A 585 10.74 28.50 16.55
CA ALA A 585 11.16 27.26 15.90
C ALA A 585 12.66 26.99 16.08
N ALA A 586 13.52 28.00 15.94
CA ALA A 586 14.95 27.86 16.16
C ALA A 586 15.26 27.46 17.62
N ARG A 587 14.59 28.09 18.60
CA ARG A 587 14.69 27.70 20.02
C ARG A 587 14.24 26.26 20.27
N ALA A 588 13.09 25.88 19.71
CA ALA A 588 12.57 24.52 19.84
C ALA A 588 13.55 23.50 19.25
N LEU A 589 14.19 23.78 18.11
CA LEU A 589 15.19 22.88 17.51
C LEU A 589 16.44 22.72 18.39
N VAL A 590 16.90 23.78 19.05
CA VAL A 590 18.03 23.67 20.00
C VAL A 590 17.63 22.83 21.20
N ARG A 591 16.43 23.05 21.77
CA ARG A 591 15.88 22.22 22.85
C ARG A 591 15.78 20.74 22.45
N ASP A 592 15.33 20.48 21.23
CA ASP A 592 15.00 19.14 20.74
C ASP A 592 16.23 18.41 20.15
N GLY A 593 17.39 19.06 20.09
CA GLY A 593 18.61 18.49 19.50
C GLY A 593 18.54 18.35 17.97
N GLY A 594 17.68 19.13 17.31
CA GLY A 594 17.49 19.17 15.86
C GLY A 594 16.08 18.75 15.41
N PHE A 595 15.95 18.32 14.15
CA PHE A 595 14.67 17.95 13.55
C PHE A 595 14.23 16.50 13.84
N GLY A 596 14.91 15.77 14.72
CA GLY A 596 14.60 14.37 15.02
C GLY A 596 14.68 13.46 13.78
N THR A 597 13.64 12.64 13.55
CA THR A 597 13.48 11.80 12.35
C THR A 597 12.82 12.51 11.18
N ALA A 598 12.30 13.73 11.38
CA ALA A 598 11.53 14.44 10.36
C ALA A 598 12.36 14.80 9.13
N LEU A 599 13.68 15.01 9.30
CA LEU A 599 14.60 15.38 8.24
C LEU A 599 15.90 14.58 8.30
N GLY A 600 16.46 14.28 7.13
CA GLY A 600 17.80 13.72 7.02
C GLY A 600 18.89 14.73 7.41
N GLU A 601 20.04 14.23 7.86
CA GLU A 601 21.16 15.04 8.37
C GLU A 601 21.66 16.08 7.35
N ARG A 602 21.65 15.72 6.05
CA ARG A 602 22.08 16.60 4.96
C ARG A 602 21.22 17.85 4.82
N ASP A 603 19.91 17.74 5.11
CA ASP A 603 18.98 18.86 4.92
C ASP A 603 18.74 19.65 6.21
N ALA A 604 19.04 19.07 7.37
CA ALA A 604 18.85 19.70 8.68
C ALA A 604 19.64 21.01 8.81
N GLY A 605 20.93 21.01 8.43
CA GLY A 605 21.79 22.19 8.50
C GLY A 605 21.26 23.38 7.68
N PRO A 606 21.02 23.21 6.36
CA PRO A 606 20.47 24.26 5.51
C PRO A 606 19.13 24.82 6.02
N ARG A 607 18.20 23.96 6.47
CA ARG A 607 16.89 24.41 6.97
C ARG A 607 17.01 25.16 8.29
N HIS A 608 17.86 24.71 9.20
CA HIS A 608 18.17 25.46 10.42
C HIS A 608 18.73 26.85 10.11
N GLN A 609 19.66 26.95 9.16
CA GLN A 609 20.22 28.24 8.75
C GLN A 609 19.16 29.18 8.14
N ARG A 610 18.19 28.65 7.38
CA ARG A 610 17.08 29.44 6.84
C ARG A 610 16.21 30.02 7.96
N LEU A 611 15.91 29.26 9.00
CA LEU A 611 15.18 29.76 10.17
C LEU A 611 15.96 30.87 10.88
N LEU A 612 17.25 30.67 11.15
CA LEU A 612 18.08 31.68 11.82
C LEU A 612 18.16 33.00 11.05
N LYS A 613 18.17 32.96 9.71
CA LYS A 613 18.17 34.17 8.87
C LYS A 613 16.90 35.01 8.99
N ARG A 614 15.77 34.39 9.36
CA ARG A 614 14.47 35.06 9.52
C ARG A 614 14.10 35.31 10.98
N ALA A 615 14.76 34.63 11.91
CA ALA A 615 14.59 34.83 13.35
C ALA A 615 15.08 36.21 13.81
N ASP A 616 14.79 36.53 15.07
CA ASP A 616 15.36 37.69 15.74
C ASP A 616 16.91 37.61 15.74
N PRO A 617 17.63 38.63 15.24
CA PRO A 617 19.08 38.59 15.14
C PRO A 617 19.82 38.41 16.48
N LEU A 618 19.28 38.94 17.58
CA LEU A 618 19.90 38.81 18.91
C LEU A 618 19.77 37.36 19.40
N VAL A 619 18.58 36.80 19.27
CA VAL A 619 18.34 35.40 19.63
C VAL A 619 19.14 34.46 18.75
N ALA A 620 19.22 34.73 17.45
CA ALA A 620 19.97 33.90 16.51
C ALA A 620 21.49 33.89 16.80
N ALA A 621 22.04 34.98 17.33
CA ALA A 621 23.44 35.05 17.74
C ALA A 621 23.72 34.24 19.02
N ASP A 622 22.75 34.16 19.93
CA ASP A 622 22.86 33.47 21.22
C ASP A 622 22.55 31.97 21.14
N LEU A 623 21.83 31.52 20.11
CA LEU A 623 21.43 30.11 19.96
C LEU A 623 22.61 29.21 19.60
N ALA A 624 22.84 28.20 20.43
CA ALA A 624 23.77 27.12 20.13
C ALA A 624 23.33 26.32 18.91
N ARG A 625 24.27 25.59 18.28
CA ARG A 625 23.90 24.64 17.23
C ARG A 625 23.17 23.44 17.84
N PRO A 626 22.06 22.97 17.24
CA PRO A 626 21.36 21.78 17.73
C PRO A 626 22.30 20.57 17.67
N GLN A 627 22.43 19.88 18.80
CA GLN A 627 23.21 18.66 18.93
C GLN A 627 22.27 17.49 19.12
N ARG A 628 22.32 16.52 18.21
CA ARG A 628 21.51 15.31 18.29
C ARG A 628 21.99 14.49 19.48
N ALA A 629 21.08 14.14 20.38
CA ALA A 629 21.40 13.20 21.45
C ALA A 629 21.89 11.88 20.85
N ALA A 630 22.95 11.32 21.42
CA ALA A 630 23.46 10.02 21.00
C ALA A 630 22.35 8.97 21.19
N ARG A 631 22.18 8.09 20.20
CA ARG A 631 21.19 7.01 20.29
C ARG A 631 21.61 6.09 21.43
N SER A 632 20.72 5.84 22.40
CA SER A 632 21.01 4.85 23.43
C SER A 632 21.17 3.48 22.78
N GLU A 633 22.32 2.84 23.01
CA GLU A 633 22.58 1.47 22.54
C GLU A 633 21.85 0.41 23.40
N HIS A 634 21.25 0.83 24.53
CA HIS A 634 20.57 -0.06 25.46
C HIS A 634 19.09 -0.21 25.10
N SER A 635 18.62 -1.45 25.10
CA SER A 635 17.19 -1.77 24.97
C SER A 635 16.43 -1.19 26.16
N THR A 636 15.41 -0.36 25.89
CA THR A 636 14.61 0.23 26.97
C THR A 636 13.50 -0.74 27.38
N ALA A 637 13.36 -0.98 28.69
CA ALA A 637 12.33 -1.86 29.23
C ALA A 637 11.14 -1.05 29.75
N TYR A 638 9.93 -1.42 29.34
CA TYR A 638 8.68 -0.82 29.80
C TYR A 638 7.77 -1.89 30.41
N THR A 639 7.01 -1.52 31.42
CA THR A 639 6.03 -2.40 32.05
C THR A 639 4.63 -1.86 31.86
N ALA A 640 3.75 -2.65 31.23
CA ALA A 640 2.35 -2.33 31.06
C ALA A 640 1.63 -2.31 32.42
N ALA A 641 0.43 -1.73 32.46
CA ALA A 641 -0.31 -1.60 33.72
C ALA A 641 -0.54 -2.96 34.39
N GLU A 642 -0.40 -3.02 35.72
CA GLU A 642 -0.56 -4.26 36.48
C GLU A 642 -1.95 -4.86 36.30
N ARG A 643 -3.00 -4.04 36.42
CA ARG A 643 -4.40 -4.49 36.29
C ARG A 643 -4.85 -4.49 34.82
N PRO A 644 -5.58 -5.54 34.38
CA PRO A 644 -6.16 -5.58 33.04
C PRO A 644 -7.27 -4.52 32.88
N GLY A 645 -7.53 -4.14 31.63
CA GLY A 645 -8.65 -3.28 31.26
C GLY A 645 -9.99 -4.00 31.35
N THR A 646 -11.09 -3.23 31.29
CA THR A 646 -12.45 -3.79 31.35
C THR A 646 -12.97 -4.20 29.98
N LEU A 647 -12.34 -3.73 28.90
CA LEU A 647 -12.66 -4.11 27.52
C LEU A 647 -11.49 -4.84 26.88
N PRO A 648 -11.75 -5.85 26.02
CA PRO A 648 -10.70 -6.49 25.25
C PRO A 648 -10.15 -5.53 24.19
N VAL A 649 -8.86 -5.64 23.90
CA VAL A 649 -8.22 -4.91 22.80
C VAL A 649 -7.78 -5.91 21.75
N LEU A 650 -8.44 -5.87 20.59
CA LEU A 650 -8.13 -6.76 19.47
C LEU A 650 -7.13 -6.12 18.52
N ASP A 651 -7.20 -4.80 18.36
CA ASP A 651 -6.27 -4.00 17.57
C ASP A 651 -6.16 -2.59 18.17
N ALA A 652 -4.99 -1.96 18.09
CA ALA A 652 -4.78 -0.62 18.59
C ALA A 652 -3.69 0.12 17.83
N ALA A 653 -3.85 1.43 17.67
CA ALA A 653 -2.89 2.29 16.99
C ALA A 653 -2.83 3.69 17.62
N LEU A 654 -1.63 4.18 17.91
CA LEU A 654 -1.39 5.60 18.11
C LEU A 654 -1.46 6.30 16.75
N LEU A 655 -2.40 7.23 16.60
CA LEU A 655 -2.54 8.08 15.42
C LEU A 655 -1.53 9.22 15.47
N GLY A 656 -1.23 9.83 14.31
CA GLY A 656 -0.37 11.01 14.25
C GLY A 656 -0.84 12.15 15.17
N SER A 657 -2.15 12.24 15.44
CA SER A 657 -2.77 13.22 16.34
C SER A 657 -2.41 13.08 17.83
N GLY A 658 -1.71 12.00 18.21
CA GLY A 658 -1.46 11.61 19.61
C GLY A 658 -2.64 10.92 20.29
N ALA A 659 -3.75 10.70 19.57
CA ALA A 659 -4.86 9.87 20.05
C ALA A 659 -4.63 8.39 19.74
N VAL A 660 -5.16 7.50 20.57
CA VAL A 660 -5.09 6.05 20.35
C VAL A 660 -6.44 5.54 19.85
N LEU A 661 -6.47 4.99 18.64
CA LEU A 661 -7.63 4.29 18.09
C LEU A 661 -7.58 2.82 18.51
N VAL A 662 -8.67 2.31 19.09
CA VAL A 662 -8.74 0.98 19.68
C VAL A 662 -9.95 0.24 19.16
N ALA A 663 -9.74 -0.98 18.67
CA ALA A 663 -10.78 -1.93 18.28
C ALA A 663 -11.09 -2.89 19.44
N CYS A 664 -12.33 -2.85 19.93
CA CYS A 664 -12.80 -3.62 21.08
C CYS A 664 -13.73 -4.79 20.68
N GLY A 665 -13.63 -5.27 19.43
CA GLY A 665 -14.48 -6.32 18.90
C GLY A 665 -15.93 -5.87 18.77
N GLN A 666 -16.84 -6.64 19.39
CA GLN A 666 -18.27 -6.31 19.40
C GLN A 666 -18.63 -5.10 20.26
N ALA A 667 -17.73 -4.67 21.17
CA ALA A 667 -17.92 -3.45 21.96
C ALA A 667 -17.60 -2.16 21.18
N GLY A 668 -17.33 -2.28 19.88
CA GLY A 668 -17.13 -1.15 18.98
C GLY A 668 -15.69 -0.66 18.94
N VAL A 669 -15.54 0.60 18.53
CA VAL A 669 -14.25 1.29 18.36
C VAL A 669 -14.22 2.53 19.25
N ARG A 670 -13.05 2.81 19.83
CA ARG A 670 -12.83 3.97 20.71
C ARG A 670 -11.63 4.77 20.25
N LEU A 671 -11.76 6.09 20.29
CA LEU A 671 -10.67 7.04 20.14
C LEU A 671 -10.34 7.61 21.51
N LEU A 672 -9.16 7.29 22.03
CA LEU A 672 -8.70 7.69 23.37
C LEU A 672 -7.63 8.78 23.27
N THR A 673 -7.52 9.64 24.29
CA THR A 673 -6.31 10.47 24.48
C THR A 673 -5.13 9.58 24.87
N ALA A 674 -3.90 10.11 24.79
CA ALA A 674 -2.72 9.46 25.37
C ALA A 674 -2.86 9.20 26.89
N ASP A 675 -3.72 9.95 27.58
CA ASP A 675 -4.09 9.75 28.99
C ASP A 675 -5.22 8.72 29.22
N GLY A 676 -5.86 8.21 28.16
CA GLY A 676 -6.92 7.19 28.24
C GLY A 676 -8.35 7.73 28.32
N ARG A 677 -8.55 9.05 28.23
CA ARG A 677 -9.89 9.67 28.17
C ARG A 677 -10.53 9.41 26.80
N THR A 678 -11.79 9.02 26.78
CA THR A 678 -12.54 8.78 25.54
C THR A 678 -12.85 10.10 24.83
N LYS A 679 -12.26 10.33 23.65
CA LYS A 679 -12.57 11.47 22.75
C LYS A 679 -13.81 11.19 21.89
N ALA A 680 -13.95 9.97 21.43
CA ALA A 680 -15.07 9.52 20.61
C ALA A 680 -15.24 7.99 20.75
N ARG A 681 -16.47 7.51 20.56
CA ARG A 681 -16.80 6.10 20.51
C ARG A 681 -17.74 5.84 19.34
N TRP A 682 -17.62 4.67 18.72
CA TRP A 682 -18.51 4.21 17.68
C TRP A 682 -18.94 2.78 17.99
N ASP A 683 -20.25 2.54 17.97
CA ASP A 683 -20.84 1.22 18.21
C ASP A 683 -20.81 0.36 16.94
N VAL A 684 -19.68 0.39 16.23
CA VAL A 684 -19.42 -0.36 15.00
C VAL A 684 -18.44 -1.48 15.33
N PRO A 685 -18.85 -2.76 15.23
CA PRO A 685 -17.98 -3.88 15.54
C PRO A 685 -16.68 -3.81 14.74
N ALA A 686 -15.54 -4.02 15.40
CA ALA A 686 -14.25 -4.07 14.74
C ALA A 686 -13.29 -4.96 15.51
N ASP A 687 -12.72 -5.95 14.81
CA ASP A 687 -11.65 -6.80 15.31
C ASP A 687 -10.28 -6.35 14.81
N GLN A 688 -10.24 -5.64 13.68
CA GLN A 688 -9.03 -5.13 13.04
C GLN A 688 -9.24 -3.69 12.54
N LEU A 689 -8.20 -2.88 12.67
CA LEU A 689 -8.09 -1.53 12.12
C LEU A 689 -7.19 -1.56 10.88
N VAL A 690 -7.60 -0.89 9.81
CA VAL A 690 -6.78 -0.70 8.60
C VAL A 690 -6.57 0.80 8.40
N LEU A 691 -5.36 1.28 8.67
CA LEU A 691 -5.09 2.73 8.69
C LEU A 691 -4.61 3.23 7.35
N ALA A 692 -5.13 4.39 6.93
CA ALA A 692 -4.63 5.07 5.75
C ALA A 692 -3.25 5.68 6.05
N ASP A 693 -2.33 5.63 5.10
CA ASP A 693 -0.96 6.12 5.28
C ASP A 693 -0.90 7.61 5.66
N HIS A 694 -1.84 8.42 5.13
CA HIS A 694 -1.98 9.85 5.44
C HIS A 694 -2.67 10.13 6.79
N GLY A 695 -3.19 9.10 7.48
CA GLY A 695 -3.79 9.21 8.81
C GLY A 695 -5.16 9.89 8.88
N GLY A 696 -5.76 10.24 7.74
CA GLY A 696 -7.07 10.91 7.67
C GLY A 696 -8.28 9.96 7.66
N ALA A 697 -8.06 8.67 7.40
CA ALA A 697 -9.11 7.67 7.35
C ALA A 697 -8.64 6.32 7.93
N ALA A 698 -9.60 5.52 8.39
CA ALA A 698 -9.39 4.14 8.81
C ALA A 698 -10.52 3.26 8.29
N LEU A 699 -10.24 2.00 7.98
CA LEU A 699 -11.27 0.98 7.79
C LEU A 699 -11.41 0.16 9.08
N LEU A 700 -12.65 -0.03 9.49
CA LEU A 700 -13.06 -0.82 10.62
C LEU A 700 -13.51 -2.19 10.08
N VAL A 701 -12.82 -3.25 10.49
CA VAL A 701 -13.06 -4.59 9.96
C VAL A 701 -13.60 -5.49 11.06
N ALA A 702 -14.82 -6.00 10.87
CA ALA A 702 -15.41 -7.05 11.71
C ALA A 702 -15.27 -8.42 11.03
N GLY A 703 -14.79 -9.41 11.79
CA GLY A 703 -14.58 -10.77 11.32
C GLY A 703 -15.72 -11.72 11.68
N TYR A 704 -16.32 -12.34 10.67
CA TYR A 704 -17.32 -13.40 10.80
C TYR A 704 -16.84 -14.62 10.00
N GLY A 705 -15.96 -15.44 10.58
CA GLY A 705 -15.41 -16.62 9.89
C GLY A 705 -14.47 -16.24 8.73
N ARG A 706 -14.84 -16.57 7.49
CA ARG A 706 -14.14 -16.14 6.26
C ARG A 706 -14.63 -14.78 5.75
N VAL A 707 -15.76 -14.31 6.24
CA VAL A 707 -16.37 -13.06 5.83
C VAL A 707 -15.87 -11.91 6.70
N ARG A 708 -15.70 -10.75 6.07
CA ARG A 708 -15.21 -9.51 6.68
C ARG A 708 -16.18 -8.41 6.32
N GLU A 709 -16.79 -7.80 7.32
CA GLU A 709 -17.55 -6.57 7.12
C GLU A 709 -16.63 -5.37 7.30
N VAL A 710 -16.66 -4.45 6.34
CA VAL A 710 -15.75 -3.31 6.29
C VAL A 710 -16.55 -2.02 6.28
N SER A 711 -16.27 -1.16 7.27
CA SER A 711 -16.76 0.21 7.36
C SER A 711 -15.61 1.20 7.24
N ARG A 712 -15.86 2.38 6.70
CA ARG A 712 -14.87 3.47 6.57
C ARG A 712 -15.16 4.54 7.60
N LEU A 713 -14.17 4.85 8.43
CA LEU A 713 -14.15 5.94 9.40
C LEU A 713 -13.31 7.09 8.82
N ASP A 714 -13.91 8.26 8.72
CA ASP A 714 -13.20 9.52 8.48
C ASP A 714 -12.78 10.12 9.83
N LEU A 715 -11.47 10.31 10.04
CA LEU A 715 -10.93 10.78 11.31
C LEU A 715 -11.03 12.30 11.48
N VAL A 716 -11.25 13.05 10.39
CA VAL A 716 -11.54 14.49 10.42
C VAL A 716 -12.97 14.71 10.89
N THR A 717 -13.93 14.14 10.15
CA THR A 717 -15.37 14.35 10.40
C THR A 717 -15.91 13.45 11.51
N ARG A 718 -15.14 12.43 11.91
CA ARG A 718 -15.53 11.37 12.87
C ARG A 718 -16.76 10.58 12.42
N SER A 719 -17.10 10.66 11.14
CA SER A 719 -18.22 9.94 10.54
C SER A 719 -17.80 8.52 10.15
N VAL A 720 -18.71 7.56 10.32
CA VAL A 720 -18.52 6.17 9.89
C VAL A 720 -19.58 5.83 8.87
N ARG A 721 -19.16 5.20 7.77
CA ARG A 721 -20.06 4.65 6.75
C ARG A 721 -19.75 3.18 6.50
N ARG A 722 -20.78 2.34 6.38
CA ARG A 722 -20.60 0.96 5.90
C ARG A 722 -20.16 1.00 4.43
N TRP A 723 -19.16 0.21 4.07
CA TRP A 723 -18.69 0.13 2.68
C TRP A 723 -19.13 -1.17 2.02
N THR A 724 -18.74 -2.33 2.56
CA THR A 724 -19.05 -3.63 1.93
C THR A 724 -18.80 -4.82 2.86
N THR A 725 -19.25 -6.00 2.45
CA THR A 725 -18.94 -7.28 3.05
C THR A 725 -18.17 -8.16 2.05
N LEU A 726 -16.98 -8.65 2.44
CA LEU A 726 -16.04 -9.37 1.57
C LEU A 726 -15.68 -10.75 2.14
N SER A 727 -15.49 -11.74 1.27
CA SER A 727 -14.72 -12.94 1.63
C SER A 727 -13.24 -12.63 1.48
N ALA A 728 -12.50 -12.63 2.59
CA ALA A 728 -11.06 -12.44 2.57
C ALA A 728 -10.41 -13.14 3.76
N ARG A 729 -9.41 -13.99 3.48
CA ARG A 729 -8.64 -14.65 4.53
C ARG A 729 -7.74 -13.66 5.28
N GLN A 730 -7.11 -12.74 4.55
CA GLN A 730 -6.25 -11.71 5.09
C GLN A 730 -6.62 -10.33 4.52
N ILE A 731 -6.71 -9.34 5.41
CA ILE A 731 -6.72 -7.91 5.07
C ILE A 731 -5.44 -7.29 5.63
N VAL A 732 -4.68 -6.59 4.80
CA VAL A 732 -3.42 -5.94 5.20
C VAL A 732 -3.75 -4.77 6.16
N PRO A 733 -3.01 -4.58 7.26
CA PRO A 733 -3.37 -3.62 8.33
C PRO A 733 -3.15 -2.14 7.98
N SER A 734 -2.69 -1.82 6.77
CA SER A 734 -2.54 -0.45 6.26
C SER A 734 -2.91 -0.36 4.78
N PHE A 735 -3.28 0.83 4.32
CA PHE A 735 -3.62 1.12 2.93
C PHE A 735 -3.30 2.58 2.57
N ASP A 736 -3.35 2.94 1.29
CA ASP A 736 -3.00 4.28 0.79
C ASP A 736 -4.15 5.31 0.89
N GLY A 737 -5.29 4.96 1.49
CA GLY A 737 -6.51 5.78 1.53
C GLY A 737 -7.56 5.42 0.46
N ARG A 738 -7.18 4.64 -0.56
CA ARG A 738 -8.06 4.17 -1.65
C ARG A 738 -7.98 2.67 -1.88
N HIS A 739 -6.80 2.10 -2.07
CA HIS A 739 -6.57 0.73 -2.47
C HIS A 739 -6.37 -0.19 -1.27
N LEU A 740 -7.39 -0.98 -0.97
CA LEU A 740 -7.30 -2.02 0.06
C LEU A 740 -6.66 -3.29 -0.50
N ILE A 741 -5.61 -3.78 0.15
CA ILE A 741 -4.97 -5.05 -0.20
C ILE A 741 -5.61 -6.18 0.61
N THR A 742 -6.13 -7.16 -0.12
CA THR A 742 -6.70 -8.38 0.43
C THR A 742 -5.99 -9.59 -0.15
N ALA A 743 -5.92 -10.68 0.61
CA ALA A 743 -5.39 -11.94 0.11
C ALA A 743 -6.31 -13.08 0.53
N ASP A 744 -6.58 -13.97 -0.43
CA ASP A 744 -7.34 -15.20 -0.23
C ASP A 744 -6.62 -16.37 -0.93
N ASP A 745 -7.27 -17.54 -0.99
CA ASP A 745 -6.74 -18.73 -1.66
C ASP A 745 -6.54 -18.51 -3.18
N ASP A 746 -7.26 -17.55 -3.79
CA ASP A 746 -7.16 -17.18 -5.22
C ASP A 746 -6.08 -16.12 -5.53
N GLY A 747 -5.26 -15.76 -4.53
CA GLY A 747 -4.15 -14.82 -4.67
C GLY A 747 -4.37 -13.47 -3.99
N ILE A 748 -3.60 -12.48 -4.42
CA ILE A 748 -3.64 -11.11 -3.89
C ILE A 748 -4.57 -10.26 -4.75
N THR A 749 -5.50 -9.55 -4.11
CA THR A 749 -6.48 -8.70 -4.77
C THR A 749 -6.46 -7.30 -4.17
N VAL A 750 -6.44 -6.29 -5.03
CA VAL A 750 -6.45 -4.88 -4.63
C VAL A 750 -7.80 -4.27 -5.01
N LEU A 751 -8.49 -3.73 -4.02
CA LEU A 751 -9.86 -3.21 -4.12
C LEU A 751 -9.90 -1.69 -4.00
N ASP A 752 -10.70 -1.03 -4.82
CA ASP A 752 -10.97 0.41 -4.70
C ASP A 752 -12.05 0.69 -3.64
N THR A 753 -11.66 1.31 -2.53
CA THR A 753 -12.53 1.66 -1.39
C THR A 753 -13.40 2.90 -1.63
N LEU A 754 -13.15 3.65 -2.70
CA LEU A 754 -13.98 4.80 -3.10
C LEU A 754 -15.14 4.38 -4.02
N ALA A 755 -15.01 3.22 -4.67
CA ALA A 755 -16.11 2.66 -5.43
C ALA A 755 -17.25 2.24 -4.48
N PRO A 756 -18.53 2.49 -4.84
CA PRO A 756 -19.67 2.14 -4.00
C PRO A 756 -19.84 0.63 -3.82
N ARG A 757 -19.25 -0.17 -4.73
CA ARG A 757 -19.15 -1.62 -4.64
C ARG A 757 -17.68 -2.04 -4.70
N PRO A 758 -17.30 -3.15 -4.05
CA PRO A 758 -15.93 -3.62 -4.04
C PRO A 758 -15.48 -3.90 -5.48
N THR A 759 -14.52 -3.11 -5.96
CA THR A 759 -14.05 -3.17 -7.34
C THR A 759 -12.58 -3.54 -7.40
N VAL A 760 -12.25 -4.66 -8.04
CA VAL A 760 -10.87 -5.11 -8.24
C VAL A 760 -10.19 -4.23 -9.26
N VAL A 761 -9.09 -3.58 -8.85
CA VAL A 761 -8.24 -2.77 -9.74
C VAL A 761 -6.94 -3.46 -10.12
N TRP A 762 -6.54 -4.47 -9.37
CA TRP A 762 -5.34 -5.27 -9.61
C TRP A 762 -5.43 -6.64 -8.92
N ARG A 763 -4.84 -7.67 -9.54
CA ARG A 763 -4.78 -9.04 -9.03
C ARG A 763 -3.43 -9.66 -9.36
N GLU A 764 -2.92 -10.48 -8.45
CA GLU A 764 -1.69 -11.26 -8.59
C GLU A 764 -1.85 -12.66 -8.00
N LEU A 765 -0.98 -13.58 -8.42
CA LEU A 765 -0.96 -14.99 -7.97
C LEU A 765 -2.16 -15.84 -8.43
N GLY A 766 -2.61 -15.67 -9.68
CA GLY A 766 -3.75 -16.43 -10.23
C GLY A 766 -3.39 -17.74 -10.97
N ARG A 767 -2.13 -18.20 -10.98
CA ARG A 767 -1.66 -19.29 -11.87
C ARG A 767 -1.19 -20.54 -11.11
N GLY A 768 -1.72 -20.76 -9.90
CA GLY A 768 -1.38 -21.88 -9.03
C GLY A 768 -0.30 -21.57 -8.01
N GLU A 769 0.25 -20.35 -8.01
CA GLU A 769 1.01 -19.82 -6.89
C GLU A 769 0.09 -19.57 -5.68
N ARG A 770 0.60 -19.81 -4.47
CA ARG A 770 -0.12 -19.58 -3.22
C ARG A 770 0.65 -18.65 -2.31
N LEU A 771 -0.01 -17.65 -1.74
CA LEU A 771 0.57 -16.86 -0.66
C LEU A 771 0.71 -17.70 0.62
N ALA A 772 1.90 -17.73 1.20
CA ALA A 772 2.19 -18.40 2.47
C ALA A 772 2.55 -17.37 3.55
N GLY A 773 1.76 -17.32 4.62
CA GLY A 773 1.96 -16.35 5.70
C GLY A 773 1.27 -15.00 5.44
N ARG A 774 1.72 -13.96 6.15
CA ARG A 774 1.14 -12.61 6.08
C ARG A 774 1.95 -11.72 5.15
N LEU A 775 1.25 -10.90 4.36
CA LEU A 775 1.86 -9.75 3.68
C LEU A 775 2.33 -8.69 4.68
N ALA A 776 3.50 -8.10 4.42
CA ALA A 776 4.03 -6.93 5.13
C ALA A 776 4.05 -5.73 4.18
N ARG A 777 3.47 -4.60 4.61
CA ARG A 777 3.29 -3.41 3.77
C ARG A 777 3.86 -2.17 4.46
N THR A 778 4.52 -1.33 3.68
CA THR A 778 4.77 0.09 3.95
C THR A 778 4.16 0.92 2.81
N PRO A 779 4.07 2.25 2.91
CA PRO A 779 3.54 3.08 1.82
C PRO A 779 4.30 2.89 0.50
N ALA A 780 5.59 2.53 0.56
CA ALA A 780 6.47 2.38 -0.60
C ALA A 780 6.60 0.94 -1.13
N GLY A 781 6.22 -0.09 -0.35
CA GLY A 781 6.44 -1.46 -0.76
C GLY A 781 5.59 -2.49 -0.03
N CYS A 782 5.42 -3.64 -0.68
CA CYS A 782 4.73 -4.80 -0.14
C CYS A 782 5.62 -6.02 -0.33
N THR A 783 5.69 -6.90 0.67
CA THR A 783 6.47 -8.13 0.62
C THR A 783 5.64 -9.30 1.10
N GLY A 784 5.79 -10.45 0.44
CA GLY A 784 5.10 -11.69 0.79
C GLY A 784 5.90 -12.93 0.40
N VAL A 785 5.68 -14.03 1.12
CA VAL A 785 6.23 -15.35 0.73
C VAL A 785 5.23 -16.05 -0.16
N VAL A 786 5.67 -16.39 -1.38
CA VAL A 786 4.87 -17.05 -2.40
C VAL A 786 5.40 -18.46 -2.60
N VAL A 787 4.52 -19.44 -2.49
CA VAL A 787 4.83 -20.85 -2.77
C VAL A 787 4.37 -21.16 -4.19
N SER A 788 5.34 -21.45 -5.05
CA SER A 788 5.10 -21.78 -6.46
C SER A 788 5.31 -23.29 -6.68
N PRO A 789 4.40 -23.97 -7.39
CA PRO A 789 4.63 -25.34 -7.83
C PRO A 789 5.67 -25.36 -8.97
N LEU A 790 6.64 -26.27 -8.89
CA LEU A 790 7.56 -26.57 -9.98
C LEU A 790 6.99 -27.64 -10.92
N PRO A 791 7.47 -27.70 -12.18
CA PRO A 791 7.02 -28.70 -13.16
C PRO A 791 7.28 -30.15 -12.73
N ASP A 792 8.24 -30.38 -11.84
CA ASP A 792 8.57 -31.69 -11.26
C ASP A 792 7.64 -32.11 -10.11
N GLY A 793 6.64 -31.28 -9.77
CA GLY A 793 5.69 -31.51 -8.69
C GLY A 793 6.18 -31.07 -7.31
N THR A 794 7.42 -30.59 -7.19
CA THR A 794 7.93 -30.00 -5.94
C THR A 794 7.41 -28.57 -5.75
N GLN A 795 7.50 -28.04 -4.54
CA GLN A 795 7.13 -26.65 -4.25
C GLN A 795 8.38 -25.86 -3.87
N THR A 796 8.47 -24.62 -4.35
CA THR A 796 9.50 -23.67 -3.93
C THR A 796 8.86 -22.47 -3.28
N ALA A 797 9.40 -22.06 -2.13
CA ALA A 797 9.05 -20.81 -1.49
C ALA A 797 9.97 -19.70 -2.03
N GLU A 798 9.37 -18.60 -2.45
CA GLU A 798 10.05 -17.40 -2.93
C GLU A 798 9.56 -16.20 -2.14
N LEU A 799 10.45 -15.28 -1.80
CA LEU A 799 10.12 -13.98 -1.24
C LEU A 799 9.95 -12.98 -2.39
N TRP A 800 8.76 -12.43 -2.54
CA TRP A 800 8.43 -11.45 -3.58
C TRP A 800 8.28 -10.07 -2.97
N ARG A 801 8.88 -9.06 -3.60
CA ARG A 801 8.78 -7.65 -3.21
C ARG A 801 8.21 -6.83 -4.36
N TRP A 802 7.15 -6.09 -4.06
CA TRP A 802 6.50 -5.15 -4.96
C TRP A 802 6.72 -3.71 -4.48
N ASP A 803 6.90 -2.79 -5.42
CA ASP A 803 6.88 -1.35 -5.14
C ASP A 803 5.45 -0.82 -5.23
N LEU A 804 5.06 -0.03 -4.24
CA LEU A 804 3.76 0.61 -4.15
C LEU A 804 3.85 2.10 -4.49
N PRO A 805 2.75 2.72 -4.99
CA PRO A 805 1.44 2.12 -5.24
C PRO A 805 1.31 1.40 -6.60
N GLY A 806 2.36 1.43 -7.44
CA GLY A 806 2.33 0.91 -8.81
C GLY A 806 2.27 -0.61 -8.97
N TRP A 807 2.49 -1.37 -7.88
CA TRP A 807 2.53 -2.84 -7.87
C TRP A 807 3.56 -3.45 -8.83
N GLU A 808 4.69 -2.76 -9.02
CA GLU A 808 5.79 -3.28 -9.83
C GLU A 808 6.56 -4.33 -9.04
N LEU A 809 6.62 -5.56 -9.54
CA LEU A 809 7.43 -6.62 -8.94
C LEU A 809 8.92 -6.28 -9.10
N ARG A 810 9.57 -5.90 -7.99
CA ARG A 810 10.99 -5.53 -7.96
C ARG A 810 11.91 -6.73 -7.84
N SER A 811 11.58 -7.68 -6.98
CA SER A 811 12.43 -8.84 -6.76
C SER A 811 11.68 -10.12 -6.45
N ARG A 812 12.33 -11.24 -6.80
CA ARG A 812 11.91 -12.61 -6.50
C ARG A 812 13.13 -13.37 -5.99
N SER A 813 13.17 -13.64 -4.71
CA SER A 813 14.30 -14.31 -4.06
C SER A 813 13.89 -15.70 -3.60
N ARG A 814 14.56 -16.75 -4.10
CA ARG A 814 14.27 -18.13 -3.68
C ARG A 814 14.73 -18.36 -2.25
N LEU A 815 13.82 -18.88 -1.42
CA LEU A 815 14.12 -19.26 -0.04
C LEU A 815 14.66 -20.69 0.01
N ARG A 816 15.56 -20.96 0.95
CA ARG A 816 15.93 -22.33 1.28
C ARG A 816 14.70 -23.05 1.85
N PRO A 817 14.52 -24.36 1.60
CA PRO A 817 13.37 -25.12 2.12
C PRO A 817 13.17 -24.97 3.64
N ASP A 818 14.27 -24.86 4.39
CA ASP A 818 14.26 -24.82 5.85
C ASP A 818 14.05 -23.40 6.41
N ALA A 819 14.27 -22.35 5.59
CA ALA A 819 14.27 -20.95 6.03
C ALA A 819 12.87 -20.40 6.31
N PHE A 820 11.84 -21.00 5.71
CA PHE A 820 10.46 -20.58 5.91
C PHE A 820 9.65 -21.69 6.58
N ARG A 821 9.20 -21.42 7.80
CA ARG A 821 8.28 -22.29 8.53
C ARG A 821 6.99 -21.51 8.81
N PRO A 822 5.83 -21.93 8.27
CA PRO A 822 4.56 -21.27 8.52
C PRO A 822 4.32 -21.09 10.03
N GLY A 823 4.03 -19.85 10.46
CA GLY A 823 3.80 -19.52 11.87
C GLY A 823 5.05 -19.34 12.73
N ARG A 824 6.26 -19.56 12.18
CA ARG A 824 7.56 -19.29 12.82
C ARG A 824 8.38 -18.21 12.09
N SER A 825 7.88 -17.74 10.95
CA SER A 825 8.52 -16.70 10.14
C SER A 825 7.56 -15.56 9.82
N ALA A 826 8.09 -14.33 9.73
CA ALA A 826 7.38 -13.13 9.31
C ALA A 826 8.16 -12.39 8.22
N ALA A 827 7.47 -11.94 7.17
CA ALA A 827 8.05 -11.08 6.15
C ALA A 827 8.16 -9.65 6.67
N LEU A 828 9.20 -8.93 6.23
CA LEU A 828 9.41 -7.50 6.45
C LEU A 828 9.20 -6.77 5.12
N ALA A 829 8.59 -5.59 5.16
CA ALA A 829 8.21 -4.83 3.96
C ALA A 829 9.43 -4.45 3.08
N SER A 830 10.60 -4.24 3.67
CA SER A 830 11.89 -3.99 3.03
C SER A 830 12.45 -5.17 2.22
N GLY A 831 11.79 -6.33 2.20
CA GLY A 831 12.23 -7.50 1.41
C GLY A 831 13.07 -8.50 2.23
N GLY A 832 12.89 -8.52 3.55
CA GLY A 832 13.50 -9.51 4.45
C GLY A 832 12.51 -10.54 4.96
N LEU A 833 13.00 -11.69 5.41
CA LEU A 833 12.25 -12.69 6.16
C LEU A 833 12.93 -12.93 7.50
N LEU A 834 12.17 -12.76 8.59
CA LEU A 834 12.58 -13.02 9.96
C LEU A 834 12.02 -14.38 10.41
N ALA A 835 12.89 -15.28 10.85
CA ALA A 835 12.50 -16.58 11.39
C ALA A 835 12.94 -16.69 12.86
N ALA A 836 12.07 -17.19 13.73
CA ALA A 836 12.41 -17.49 15.12
C ALA A 836 12.56 -19.00 15.32
N GLU A 837 13.76 -19.42 15.72
CA GLU A 837 14.08 -20.81 15.98
C GLU A 837 14.49 -20.99 17.46
N PRO A 838 13.85 -21.91 18.20
CA PRO A 838 14.30 -22.23 19.55
C PRO A 838 15.67 -22.90 19.47
N GLN A 839 16.64 -22.40 20.23
CA GLN A 839 17.98 -22.98 20.25
C GLN A 839 17.95 -24.29 21.04
N PRO A 840 18.40 -25.41 20.46
CA PRO A 840 18.62 -26.63 21.23
C PRO A 840 19.79 -26.38 22.18
N ALA A 841 19.52 -26.44 23.49
CA ALA A 841 20.55 -26.64 24.50
C ALA A 841 20.75 -28.16 24.68
N ASP A 842 21.81 -28.60 25.38
CA ASP A 842 21.95 -29.98 25.87
C ASP A 842 20.93 -30.30 27.02
N GLY A 843 19.72 -29.74 26.91
CA GLY A 843 18.61 -29.69 27.88
C GLY A 843 17.38 -28.99 27.26
N PRO A 844 16.33 -28.65 28.04
CA PRO A 844 15.19 -27.91 27.49
C PRO A 844 15.65 -26.57 26.89
N PRO A 845 15.10 -26.15 25.73
CA PRO A 845 15.53 -24.91 25.09
C PRO A 845 15.33 -23.73 26.05
N SER A 846 16.34 -22.86 26.16
CA SER A 846 16.34 -21.71 27.09
C SER A 846 16.35 -20.36 26.37
N SER A 847 16.56 -20.36 25.05
CA SER A 847 16.62 -19.14 24.24
C SER A 847 16.08 -19.36 22.83
N THR A 848 15.66 -18.26 22.22
CA THR A 848 15.21 -18.21 20.82
C THR A 848 16.22 -17.42 20.01
N VAL A 849 16.63 -17.94 18.85
CA VAL A 849 17.50 -17.24 17.91
C VAL A 849 16.66 -16.70 16.77
N LEU A 850 16.81 -15.41 16.48
CA LEU A 850 16.22 -14.75 15.33
C LEU A 850 17.19 -14.82 14.15
N HIS A 851 16.75 -15.40 13.04
CA HIS A 851 17.48 -15.46 11.79
C HIS A 851 16.86 -14.52 10.77
N TRP A 852 17.68 -13.72 10.10
CA TRP A 852 17.26 -12.86 9.01
C TRP A 852 17.72 -13.40 7.67
N THR A 853 16.83 -13.35 6.69
CA THR A 853 17.12 -13.66 5.30
C THR A 853 16.77 -12.44 4.46
N THR A 854 17.76 -11.84 3.81
CA THR A 854 17.60 -10.68 2.93
C THR A 854 17.98 -11.02 1.50
N GLU A 855 17.54 -10.19 0.56
CA GLU A 855 17.93 -10.30 -0.84
C GLU A 855 19.45 -10.21 -0.99
N GLY A 856 20.04 -11.19 -1.70
CA GLY A 856 21.46 -11.18 -2.09
C GLY A 856 22.48 -11.70 -1.05
N THR A 857 22.09 -11.90 0.21
CA THR A 857 23.00 -12.46 1.23
C THR A 857 22.57 -13.87 1.59
N PRO A 858 23.31 -14.93 1.23
CA PRO A 858 23.00 -16.26 1.73
C PRO A 858 23.10 -16.22 3.26
N ALA A 859 22.06 -16.66 3.96
CA ALA A 859 22.07 -16.81 5.41
C ALA A 859 23.33 -17.58 5.81
N GLY A 860 24.32 -16.84 6.32
CA GLY A 860 25.49 -17.40 6.97
C GLY A 860 25.07 -17.95 8.33
N PRO A 861 25.52 -19.15 8.72
CA PRO A 861 25.27 -19.66 10.06
C PRO A 861 26.05 -18.79 11.05
N GLY A 862 25.41 -17.79 11.66
CA GLY A 862 26.05 -17.00 12.73
C GLY A 862 25.50 -15.58 12.97
N ALA A 863 24.81 -14.95 12.03
CA ALA A 863 24.26 -13.60 12.21
C ALA A 863 22.82 -13.65 12.73
N GLY A 864 22.60 -14.14 13.95
CA GLY A 864 21.28 -14.20 14.58
C GLY A 864 21.27 -13.51 15.94
N ALA A 865 20.23 -12.72 16.25
CA ALA A 865 20.07 -12.17 17.60
C ALA A 865 19.55 -13.26 18.53
N ARG A 866 20.23 -13.45 19.66
CA ARG A 866 19.79 -14.34 20.72
C ARG A 866 18.85 -13.58 21.67
N ILE A 867 17.69 -14.15 21.91
CA ILE A 867 16.69 -13.65 22.86
C ILE A 867 16.52 -14.71 23.94
N GLU A 868 16.53 -14.29 25.20
CA GLU A 868 16.29 -15.19 26.33
C GLU A 868 14.83 -15.64 26.36
N GLY A 869 14.59 -16.91 26.70
CA GLY A 869 13.27 -17.52 26.69
C GLY A 869 12.88 -18.17 25.36
N VAL A 870 11.91 -19.09 25.44
CA VAL A 870 11.41 -19.86 24.29
C VAL A 870 10.11 -19.27 23.80
N ALA A 871 10.14 -18.68 22.61
CA ALA A 871 8.94 -18.14 21.98
C ALA A 871 8.00 -19.30 21.55
N PRO A 872 6.75 -19.36 22.01
CA PRO A 872 5.79 -20.39 21.57
C PRO A 872 5.33 -20.18 20.12
N HIS A 873 5.35 -18.93 19.65
CA HIS A 873 4.92 -18.50 18.32
C HIS A 873 6.06 -17.76 17.62
N GLY A 874 5.99 -17.70 16.28
CA GLY A 874 6.89 -16.87 15.49
C GLY A 874 6.71 -15.37 15.76
N PRO A 875 7.62 -14.54 15.23
CA PRO A 875 7.51 -13.10 15.35
C PRO A 875 6.28 -12.59 14.59
N VAL A 876 5.72 -11.48 15.05
CA VAL A 876 4.70 -10.71 14.33
C VAL A 876 5.38 -9.47 13.76
N ALA A 877 5.06 -9.10 12.53
CA ALA A 877 5.63 -7.91 11.89
C ALA A 877 4.53 -7.01 11.33
N ASP A 878 4.77 -5.70 11.39
CA ASP A 878 3.99 -4.67 10.72
C ASP A 878 4.96 -3.68 10.03
N GLY A 879 4.89 -3.63 8.71
CA GLY A 879 5.93 -3.00 7.89
C GLY A 879 7.30 -3.65 8.09
N ASP A 880 8.25 -2.88 8.64
CA ASP A 880 9.60 -3.35 8.99
C ASP A 880 9.81 -3.53 10.50
N HIS A 881 8.80 -3.26 11.32
CA HIS A 881 8.88 -3.45 12.77
C HIS A 881 8.38 -4.84 13.12
N TRP A 882 9.06 -5.49 14.04
CA TRP A 882 8.74 -6.84 14.47
C TRP A 882 8.67 -6.92 15.99
N ALA A 883 7.91 -7.90 16.48
CA ALA A 883 7.79 -8.22 17.88
C ALA A 883 7.82 -9.74 18.10
N LEU A 884 8.55 -10.19 19.11
CA LEU A 884 8.62 -11.58 19.53
C LEU A 884 8.19 -11.70 20.99
N ALA A 885 7.15 -12.50 21.23
CA ALA A 885 6.62 -12.75 22.57
C ALA A 885 7.29 -13.98 23.19
N VAL A 886 7.83 -13.81 24.40
CA VAL A 886 8.39 -14.88 25.22
C VAL A 886 7.72 -14.89 26.61
N PRO A 887 7.61 -16.05 27.28
CA PRO A 887 7.14 -16.09 28.66
C PRO A 887 8.00 -15.23 29.58
N GLY A 888 7.40 -14.59 30.58
CA GLY A 888 8.16 -13.90 31.63
C GLY A 888 9.08 -14.85 32.40
N PRO A 889 10.21 -14.37 32.96
CA PRO A 889 11.19 -15.20 33.68
C PRO A 889 10.58 -15.95 34.87
N ASP A 890 9.61 -15.34 35.55
CA ASP A 890 8.91 -15.93 36.70
C ASP A 890 7.72 -16.82 36.29
N GLY A 891 7.55 -17.09 34.99
CA GLY A 891 6.40 -17.80 34.44
C GLY A 891 5.08 -17.02 34.50
N THR A 892 5.12 -15.76 34.95
CA THR A 892 3.95 -14.89 35.04
C THR A 892 4.03 -13.77 33.99
N GLY A 893 3.00 -13.67 33.14
CA GLY A 893 2.95 -12.66 32.09
C GLY A 893 3.77 -12.97 30.83
N VAL A 894 3.87 -11.96 29.97
CA VAL A 894 4.52 -12.05 28.65
C VAL A 894 5.50 -10.90 28.49
N LEU A 895 6.71 -11.20 28.02
CA LEU A 895 7.68 -10.21 27.56
C LEU A 895 7.65 -10.12 26.04
N LEU A 896 7.60 -8.89 25.53
CA LEU A 896 7.58 -8.60 24.11
C LEU A 896 8.87 -7.88 23.71
N HIS A 897 9.76 -8.58 23.03
CA HIS A 897 10.96 -7.97 22.45
C HIS A 897 10.63 -7.38 21.08
N THR A 898 10.93 -6.11 20.88
CA THR A 898 10.58 -5.36 19.66
C THR A 898 11.84 -4.81 19.00
N GLY A 899 11.84 -4.74 17.66
CA GLY A 899 12.91 -4.17 16.86
C GLY A 899 12.44 -3.75 15.48
N ALA A 900 13.36 -3.19 14.68
CA ALA A 900 13.06 -2.67 13.35
C ALA A 900 14.15 -3.03 12.33
N GLY A 901 13.74 -3.59 11.20
CA GLY A 901 14.62 -3.97 10.10
C GLY A 901 15.34 -5.31 10.29
N ALA A 902 16.16 -5.66 9.30
CA ALA A 902 16.94 -6.90 9.32
C ALA A 902 18.22 -6.72 10.14
N GLY A 903 18.51 -7.67 11.05
CA GLY A 903 19.74 -7.68 11.84
C GLY A 903 19.75 -6.75 13.06
N SER A 904 18.65 -6.05 13.37
CA SER A 904 18.58 -5.18 14.54
C SER A 904 18.47 -5.99 15.84
N ALA A 905 19.30 -5.68 16.83
CA ALA A 905 19.03 -6.06 18.23
C ALA A 905 17.67 -5.48 18.68
N PRO A 906 17.00 -6.10 19.68
CA PRO A 906 15.75 -5.57 20.20
C PRO A 906 15.94 -4.16 20.76
N THR A 907 15.20 -3.19 20.22
CA THR A 907 15.25 -1.76 20.59
C THR A 907 14.51 -1.49 21.89
N ALA A 908 13.45 -2.26 22.16
CA ALA A 908 12.72 -2.19 23.43
C ALA A 908 12.21 -3.56 23.87
N THR A 909 11.88 -3.66 25.16
CA THR A 909 11.21 -4.82 25.76
C THR A 909 9.98 -4.35 26.52
N VAL A 910 8.80 -4.88 26.21
CA VAL A 910 7.54 -4.51 26.85
C VAL A 910 7.02 -5.69 27.66
N SER A 911 6.86 -5.51 28.98
CA SER A 911 6.32 -6.51 29.88
C SER A 911 4.81 -6.33 30.07
N PHE A 912 4.05 -7.40 29.87
CA PHE A 912 2.62 -7.48 30.21
C PHE A 912 2.43 -8.39 31.42
N PRO A 913 2.40 -7.84 32.64
CA PRO A 913 2.31 -8.65 33.87
C PRO A 913 0.99 -9.41 33.92
N GLN A 914 1.04 -10.67 34.36
CA GLN A 914 -0.13 -11.55 34.52
C GLN A 914 -0.98 -11.72 33.25
N ALA A 915 -0.44 -11.40 32.06
CA ALA A 915 -1.07 -11.69 30.79
C ALA A 915 -0.96 -13.17 30.43
N GLY A 916 -1.98 -13.71 29.77
CA GLY A 916 -1.87 -15.03 29.14
C GLY A 916 -0.94 -14.99 27.91
N MET A 917 -0.47 -16.16 27.48
CA MET A 917 0.46 -16.31 26.33
C MET A 917 -0.16 -16.05 24.95
N GLN A 918 -1.31 -15.37 24.88
CA GLN A 918 -1.87 -14.95 23.59
C GLN A 918 -0.92 -13.93 22.96
N ALA A 919 -0.65 -14.08 21.67
CA ALA A 919 0.30 -13.21 20.97
C ALA A 919 -0.14 -11.74 21.08
N PRO A 920 0.64 -10.87 21.75
CA PRO A 920 0.39 -9.44 21.76
C PRO A 920 0.52 -8.89 20.33
N GLY A 921 -0.21 -7.82 20.06
CA GLY A 921 -0.16 -7.15 18.77
C GLY A 921 0.91 -6.06 18.73
N ILE A 922 1.40 -5.79 17.52
CA ILE A 922 2.28 -4.68 17.19
C ILE A 922 1.72 -3.96 15.97
N ARG A 923 1.82 -2.63 15.96
CA ARG A 923 1.44 -1.77 14.84
C ARG A 923 2.36 -0.59 14.70
N ARG A 924 2.88 -0.36 13.50
CA ARG A 924 3.66 0.81 13.11
C ARG A 924 2.76 1.77 12.35
N HIS A 925 2.54 2.96 12.89
CA HIS A 925 1.78 4.02 12.21
C HIS A 925 2.31 5.40 12.62
N ALA A 926 2.25 6.38 11.71
CA ALA A 926 2.79 7.73 11.90
C ALA A 926 4.29 7.74 12.31
N GLU A 927 4.65 8.17 13.51
CA GLU A 927 6.00 8.05 14.09
C GLU A 927 5.96 7.25 15.41
N ALA A 928 5.13 6.20 15.45
CA ALA A 928 4.92 5.41 16.66
C ALA A 928 4.78 3.90 16.39
N VAL A 929 5.18 3.12 17.38
CA VAL A 929 4.96 1.67 17.45
C VAL A 929 4.05 1.39 18.63
N THR A 930 2.86 0.88 18.33
CA THR A 930 1.83 0.54 19.32
C THR A 930 1.87 -0.95 19.60
N HIS A 931 1.90 -1.31 20.88
CA HIS A 931 1.86 -2.65 21.41
C HIS A 931 0.57 -2.81 22.20
N TRP A 932 -0.11 -3.94 22.06
CA TRP A 932 -1.30 -4.22 22.86
C TRP A 932 -1.42 -5.68 23.22
N HIS A 933 -2.17 -5.92 24.29
CA HIS A 933 -2.57 -7.25 24.70
C HIS A 933 -4.09 -7.32 24.85
N ARG A 934 -4.68 -8.49 24.57
CA ARG A 934 -6.14 -8.71 24.63
C ARG A 934 -6.76 -8.42 25.99
N SER A 935 -5.96 -8.39 27.05
CA SER A 935 -6.37 -7.99 28.40
C SER A 935 -6.67 -6.48 28.56
N GLY A 936 -6.82 -5.72 27.48
CA GLY A 936 -7.18 -4.30 27.56
C GLY A 936 -6.01 -3.36 27.84
N ARG A 937 -4.77 -3.76 27.55
CA ARG A 937 -3.56 -2.95 27.81
C ARG A 937 -2.92 -2.52 26.51
N VAL A 938 -2.61 -1.23 26.41
CA VAL A 938 -1.98 -0.62 25.23
C VAL A 938 -0.79 0.21 25.66
N LEU A 939 0.31 0.11 24.93
CA LEU A 939 1.53 0.86 25.16
C LEU A 939 2.08 1.31 23.80
N ALA A 940 2.42 2.58 23.64
CA ALA A 940 3.01 3.10 22.41
C ALA A 940 4.37 3.73 22.69
N THR A 941 5.34 3.47 21.82
CA THR A 941 6.69 4.05 21.90
C THR A 941 7.05 4.73 20.58
N THR A 942 8.11 5.53 20.60
CA THR A 942 8.81 5.93 19.38
C THR A 942 9.37 4.71 18.63
N PRO A 943 9.67 4.81 17.32
CA PRO A 943 10.14 3.68 16.51
C PRO A 943 11.50 3.12 16.96
N ASP A 944 12.33 3.96 17.56
CA ASP A 944 13.60 3.56 18.19
C ASP A 944 13.42 2.92 19.58
N GLY A 945 12.18 2.86 20.10
CA GLY A 945 11.86 2.30 21.40
C GLY A 945 12.29 3.16 22.60
N ALA A 946 12.87 4.34 22.37
CA ALA A 946 13.51 5.14 23.42
C ALA A 946 12.53 5.93 24.30
N THR A 947 11.40 6.35 23.73
CA THR A 947 10.42 7.22 24.42
C THR A 947 9.04 6.57 24.46
N LEU A 948 8.42 6.60 25.65
CA LEU A 948 7.04 6.19 25.87
C LEU A 948 6.08 7.32 25.45
N LEU A 949 5.16 7.03 24.54
CA LEU A 949 4.20 7.98 23.97
C LEU A 949 2.79 7.82 24.55
N ALA A 950 2.39 6.59 24.89
CA ALA A 950 1.11 6.30 25.53
C ALA A 950 1.21 5.04 26.38
N HIS A 951 0.51 5.03 27.51
CA HIS A 951 0.44 3.88 28.42
C HIS A 951 -0.95 3.79 29.02
N LEU A 952 -1.76 2.89 28.47
CA LEU A 952 -3.20 2.90 28.65
C LEU A 952 -3.75 1.57 29.13
N ARG A 953 -4.82 1.70 29.92
CA ARG A 953 -5.75 0.63 30.22
C ARG A 953 -7.10 1.00 29.64
N VAL A 954 -7.60 0.18 28.73
CA VAL A 954 -8.87 0.42 28.03
C VAL A 954 -10.02 0.02 28.96
N THR A 955 -10.89 1.00 29.24
CA THR A 955 -12.06 0.81 30.09
C THR A 955 -13.33 1.23 29.36
N ALA A 956 -14.49 0.82 29.89
CA ALA A 956 -15.78 1.13 29.28
C ALA A 956 -16.20 2.61 29.44
N GLY A 957 -15.52 3.35 30.32
CA GLY A 957 -15.84 4.73 30.71
C GLY A 957 -15.68 5.79 29.62
#